data_AF-A0A938RXR0-F1
#
_entry.id   AF-A0A938RXR0-F1
#
_cell.length_a   1.000
_cell.length_b   1.000
_cell.length_c   1.000
_cell.angle_alpha   90.00
_cell.angle_beta   90.00
_cell.angle_gamma   90.00
#
_symmetry.space_group_name_H-M   'P 1'
#
loop_
_entity.id
_entity.type
_entity.pdbx_description
1 polymer ?
#
loop_
_entity_poly.entity_id
_entity_poly.type
_entity_poly.pdbx_seq_one_letter_code
_entity_poly.pdbx_strand_id
1 'polypeptide(L)'
;MSPSSAAPPLRIALLSGMILVLELAFIRQVPAEVRAISYFTNLMFTAGFSGMGLGCILQRQRSLAPALPLGLLLVFGFILLGRGIVIHADAAHVHYFLQYPELQGRARELALFPAAAAVFVFAAIPFVALGQALARAMDEHSRLVAYGWDLAGSLAGTLVFAASSGLQLPPWIWPIAVGFAWALVFERAVLRRALFALAGLPFLYFAFSAQESAWSPYYYVQHEKSAEGLRVYVNSSFHQLAIDWSDDSPEARGLQKVMLKRFGVPYDVYRDMHDGRAPRKVLVLGAGTGNDVQVALLNQAEEVVAVEIDPVILSLGRERNPARPYADPRVRAVVDDARHFLRTSGERFDLIVFGTLDSQVLLSSSANLRLENYVYTREALADARNLLADRGVVGLYYSVFQPWLYERIFATVRQAFGDQSMLIFDRESFLFNTVIVATKGENTFTGHSEILARYGHGLPASDDWPFVYLERPTIAPVYLKLAAVVAGVMLLAFALLRRLHPVRGMHAEFLLLGVGFTLVESSSIVRLALLFGSTWTVNVVVFASVLLTVFLANLSVLRKIAPPLGLAWAGLFASIALNYAFPLPLLFELGAGARALACAGLIGLPVYCAGICFSRLFERQPVTGYPLGINLIGAMGGGLLEYASMAIGMRGIWLVALAIYGLALAASRLSARRA
;
A
#
# COMPACT_ATOMS: atom_id res chain seq x y z
N MET A 1 1.91 -52.77 3.77
CA MET A 1 1.21 -51.48 3.72
C MET A 1 1.25 -50.99 2.29
N SER A 2 0.13 -51.05 1.58
CA SER A 2 -0.02 -50.48 0.23
C SER A 2 0.26 -48.97 0.28
N PRO A 3 0.93 -48.37 -0.72
CA PRO A 3 1.02 -46.93 -0.81
C PRO A 3 -0.40 -46.41 -1.03
N SER A 4 -1.03 -45.88 0.01
CA SER A 4 -2.27 -45.12 -0.17
C SER A 4 -1.93 -43.97 -1.10
N SER A 5 -2.77 -43.76 -2.12
CA SER A 5 -2.65 -42.69 -3.08
C SER A 5 -2.77 -41.34 -2.36
N ALA A 6 -1.65 -40.85 -1.80
CA ALA A 6 -1.55 -39.49 -1.30
C ALA A 6 -1.99 -38.57 -2.43
N ALA A 7 -2.87 -37.62 -2.14
CA ALA A 7 -3.28 -36.67 -3.15
C ALA A 7 -2.04 -35.96 -3.74
N PRO A 8 -2.06 -35.52 -5.00
CA PRO A 8 -0.94 -34.78 -5.54
C PRO A 8 -0.68 -33.53 -4.68
N PRO A 9 0.57 -33.23 -4.31
CA PRO A 9 0.89 -32.05 -3.50
C PRO A 9 0.51 -30.74 -4.19
N LEU A 10 0.19 -30.80 -5.48
CA LEU A 10 -0.44 -29.73 -6.26
C LEU A 10 -1.75 -29.20 -5.61
N ARG A 11 -2.47 -30.00 -4.82
CA ARG A 11 -3.64 -29.52 -4.07
C ARG A 11 -3.28 -28.47 -3.02
N ILE A 12 -2.12 -28.59 -2.37
CA ILE A 12 -1.60 -27.60 -1.42
C ILE A 12 -1.33 -26.31 -2.18
N ALA A 13 -0.63 -26.39 -3.31
CA ALA A 13 -0.33 -25.23 -4.13
C ALA A 13 -1.58 -24.53 -4.66
N LEU A 14 -2.60 -25.28 -5.07
CA LEU A 14 -3.89 -24.72 -5.50
C LEU A 14 -4.61 -24.01 -4.35
N LEU A 15 -4.68 -24.63 -3.16
CA LEU A 15 -5.30 -24.00 -1.98
C LEU A 15 -4.57 -22.71 -1.60
N SER A 16 -3.25 -22.74 -1.55
CA SER A 16 -2.42 -21.57 -1.22
C SER A 16 -2.56 -20.47 -2.28
N GLY A 17 -2.54 -20.83 -3.57
CA GLY A 17 -2.79 -19.87 -4.66
C GLY A 17 -4.20 -19.26 -4.61
N MET A 18 -5.23 -20.05 -4.30
CA MET A 18 -6.60 -19.54 -4.12
C MET A 18 -6.71 -18.59 -2.92
N ILE A 19 -6.04 -18.90 -1.80
CA ILE A 19 -5.97 -18.02 -0.62
C ILE A 19 -5.39 -16.69 -1.04
N LEU A 20 -4.18 -16.68 -1.63
CA LEU A 20 -3.49 -15.44 -1.93
C LEU A 20 -4.24 -14.59 -2.97
N VAL A 21 -4.76 -15.21 -4.03
CA VAL A 21 -5.52 -14.50 -5.06
C VAL A 21 -6.81 -13.90 -4.51
N LEU A 22 -7.52 -14.61 -3.62
CA LEU A 22 -8.72 -14.09 -2.98
C LEU A 22 -8.40 -12.95 -2.01
N GLU A 23 -7.31 -13.05 -1.27
CA GLU A 23 -6.83 -12.00 -0.37
C GLU A 23 -6.52 -10.71 -1.13
N LEU A 24 -5.71 -10.81 -2.19
CA LEU A 24 -5.38 -9.67 -3.05
C LEU A 24 -6.63 -9.09 -3.73
N ALA A 25 -7.59 -9.93 -4.13
CA ALA A 25 -8.86 -9.48 -4.68
C ALA A 25 -9.68 -8.68 -3.67
N PHE A 26 -9.75 -9.10 -2.40
CA PHE A 26 -10.45 -8.37 -1.35
C PHE A 26 -9.76 -7.06 -0.98
N ILE A 27 -8.42 -7.04 -0.91
CA ILE A 27 -7.62 -5.84 -0.67
C ILE A 27 -7.88 -4.77 -1.75
N ARG A 28 -8.21 -5.18 -2.99
CA ARG A 28 -8.56 -4.24 -4.08
C ARG A 28 -10.04 -3.91 -4.14
N GLN A 29 -10.92 -4.92 -4.16
CA GLN A 29 -12.34 -4.73 -4.42
C GLN A 29 -13.05 -4.01 -3.27
N VAL A 30 -12.77 -4.36 -2.01
CA VAL A 30 -13.49 -3.79 -0.87
C VAL A 30 -13.18 -2.29 -0.72
N PRO A 31 -11.92 -1.83 -0.72
CA PRO A 31 -11.62 -0.40 -0.68
C PRO A 31 -12.07 0.39 -1.91
N ALA A 32 -12.10 -0.22 -3.09
CA ALA A 32 -12.56 0.43 -4.33
C ALA A 32 -14.04 0.82 -4.27
N GLU A 33 -14.84 0.04 -3.56
CA GLU A 33 -16.29 0.20 -3.48
C GLU A 33 -16.75 0.81 -2.15
N VAL A 34 -16.01 0.56 -1.06
CA VAL A 34 -16.34 1.03 0.29
C VAL A 34 -15.29 2.05 0.71
N ARG A 35 -15.55 3.31 0.38
CA ARG A 35 -14.63 4.45 0.58
C ARG A 35 -14.00 4.51 1.97
N ALA A 36 -14.74 4.24 3.03
CA ALA A 36 -14.17 4.35 4.37
C ALA A 36 -13.18 3.23 4.71
N ILE A 37 -13.35 2.04 4.13
CA ILE A 37 -12.36 0.95 4.22
C ILE A 37 -11.14 1.28 3.33
N SER A 38 -11.32 2.15 2.34
CA SER A 38 -10.20 2.84 1.70
C SER A 38 -9.40 3.74 2.63
N TYR A 39 -9.61 3.81 3.95
CA TYR A 39 -8.60 4.34 4.91
C TYR A 39 -7.95 3.29 5.84
N PHE A 40 -8.36 2.02 5.77
CA PHE A 40 -7.77 0.89 6.50
C PHE A 40 -7.50 -0.38 5.65
N THR A 41 -6.60 -0.36 4.66
CA THR A 41 -6.39 -1.46 3.68
C THR A 41 -5.78 -2.68 4.34
N ASN A 42 -4.90 -2.46 5.31
CA ASN A 42 -4.33 -3.53 6.13
C ASN A 42 -5.40 -4.36 6.82
N LEU A 43 -6.61 -3.85 7.01
CA LEU A 43 -7.68 -4.61 7.62
C LEU A 43 -8.01 -5.89 6.83
N MET A 44 -7.97 -5.84 5.49
CA MET A 44 -8.26 -7.00 4.62
C MET A 44 -7.13 -8.02 4.65
N PHE A 45 -5.89 -7.56 4.58
CA PHE A 45 -4.70 -8.39 4.80
C PHE A 45 -4.74 -9.08 6.17
N THR A 46 -4.97 -8.30 7.23
CA THR A 46 -5.08 -8.77 8.62
C THR A 46 -6.21 -9.80 8.75
N ALA A 47 -7.35 -9.60 8.09
CA ALA A 47 -8.46 -10.54 8.07
C ALA A 47 -8.10 -11.87 7.37
N GLY A 48 -7.37 -11.80 6.25
CA GLY A 48 -6.86 -12.96 5.51
C GLY A 48 -6.00 -13.87 6.39
N PHE A 49 -4.93 -13.30 6.97
CA PHE A 49 -4.04 -14.01 7.89
C PHE A 49 -4.74 -14.54 9.14
N SER A 50 -5.66 -13.75 9.71
CA SER A 50 -6.47 -14.17 10.86
C SER A 50 -7.33 -15.38 10.53
N GLY A 51 -8.10 -15.31 9.43
CA GLY A 51 -8.98 -16.37 9.00
C GLY A 51 -8.21 -17.64 8.66
N MET A 52 -7.13 -17.53 7.88
CA MET A 52 -6.25 -18.64 7.54
C MET A 52 -5.64 -19.27 8.80
N GLY A 53 -5.13 -18.44 9.73
CA GLY A 53 -4.57 -18.90 10.99
C GLY A 53 -5.56 -19.67 11.86
N LEU A 54 -6.77 -19.13 12.04
CA LEU A 54 -7.87 -19.80 12.75
C LEU A 54 -8.28 -21.11 12.05
N GLY A 55 -8.35 -21.12 10.71
CA GLY A 55 -8.63 -22.32 9.92
C GLY A 55 -7.61 -23.43 10.16
N CYS A 56 -6.31 -23.09 10.13
CA CYS A 56 -5.22 -24.02 10.40
C CYS A 56 -5.28 -24.60 11.83
N ILE A 57 -5.59 -23.78 12.83
CA ILE A 57 -5.80 -24.23 14.23
C ILE A 57 -6.97 -25.22 14.32
N LEU A 58 -8.03 -24.98 13.55
CA LEU A 58 -9.26 -25.78 13.52
C LEU A 58 -9.17 -27.03 12.63
N GLN A 59 -7.98 -27.44 12.16
CA GLN A 59 -7.80 -28.56 11.23
C GLN A 59 -8.45 -29.88 11.70
N ARG A 60 -8.48 -30.15 13.02
CA ARG A 60 -9.02 -31.40 13.61
C ARG A 60 -10.54 -31.39 13.82
N GLN A 61 -11.19 -30.25 13.63
CA GLN A 61 -12.64 -30.13 13.81
C GLN A 61 -13.41 -30.63 12.59
N ARG A 62 -14.74 -30.53 12.62
CA ARG A 62 -15.58 -30.78 11.44
C ARG A 62 -15.19 -29.84 10.29
N SER A 63 -15.48 -30.25 9.06
CA SER A 63 -15.21 -29.42 7.89
C SER A 63 -15.95 -28.09 7.96
N LEU A 64 -15.20 -27.00 7.80
CA LEU A 64 -15.69 -25.63 7.71
C LEU A 64 -15.80 -25.16 6.25
N ALA A 65 -15.81 -26.09 5.29
CA ALA A 65 -15.99 -25.76 3.87
C ALA A 65 -17.19 -24.83 3.60
N PRO A 66 -18.36 -24.97 4.26
CA PRO A 66 -19.50 -24.05 4.06
C PRO A 66 -19.23 -22.59 4.44
N ALA A 67 -18.16 -22.31 5.20
CA ALA A 67 -17.76 -20.95 5.51
C ALA A 67 -17.29 -20.19 4.26
N LEU A 68 -16.73 -20.86 3.24
CA LEU A 68 -16.35 -20.21 1.98
C LEU A 68 -17.55 -19.52 1.29
N PRO A 69 -18.62 -20.24 0.88
CA PRO A 69 -19.75 -19.59 0.22
C PRO A 69 -20.45 -18.56 1.12
N LEU A 70 -20.58 -18.83 2.42
CA LEU A 70 -21.13 -17.87 3.37
C LEU A 70 -20.32 -16.57 3.42
N GLY A 71 -19.00 -16.68 3.55
CA GLY A 71 -18.11 -15.53 3.64
C GLY A 71 -18.08 -14.72 2.35
N LEU A 72 -18.08 -15.36 1.17
CA LEU A 72 -18.20 -14.66 -0.11
C LEU A 72 -19.49 -13.84 -0.18
N LEU A 73 -20.63 -14.42 0.22
CA LEU A 73 -21.92 -13.73 0.24
C LEU A 73 -21.98 -12.59 1.27
N LEU A 74 -21.34 -12.77 2.44
CA LEU A 74 -21.26 -11.73 3.47
C LEU A 74 -20.39 -10.55 3.03
N VAL A 75 -19.23 -10.81 2.39
CA VAL A 75 -18.38 -9.75 1.82
C VAL A 75 -19.11 -9.02 0.70
N PHE A 76 -19.77 -9.77 -0.20
CA PHE A 76 -20.60 -9.18 -1.25
C PHE A 76 -21.70 -8.28 -0.67
N GLY A 77 -22.47 -8.78 0.30
CA GLY A 77 -23.52 -8.02 0.98
C GLY A 77 -22.97 -6.80 1.70
N PHE A 78 -21.80 -6.91 2.34
CA PHE A 78 -21.13 -5.77 2.97
C PHE A 78 -20.76 -4.69 1.95
N ILE A 79 -20.22 -5.06 0.78
CA ILE A 79 -19.90 -4.09 -0.27
C ILE A 79 -21.17 -3.35 -0.75
N LEU A 80 -22.26 -4.08 -0.99
CA LEU A 80 -23.53 -3.47 -1.43
C LEU A 80 -24.08 -2.47 -0.41
N LEU A 81 -24.06 -2.84 0.87
CA LEU A 81 -24.45 -1.95 1.95
C LEU A 81 -23.43 -0.81 2.15
N GLY A 82 -22.17 -1.10 1.83
CA GLY A 82 -20.96 -0.30 2.05
C GLY A 82 -20.80 0.92 1.14
N ARG A 83 -21.28 0.83 -0.10
CA ARG A 83 -21.16 1.89 -1.12
C ARG A 83 -21.80 3.21 -0.72
N GLY A 84 -22.92 3.12 -0.01
CA GLY A 84 -23.62 4.27 0.56
C GLY A 84 -23.27 4.50 2.02
N ILE A 85 -22.12 4.07 2.54
CA ILE A 85 -21.78 4.35 3.93
C ILE A 85 -21.04 5.67 4.04
N VAL A 86 -21.63 6.58 4.79
CA VAL A 86 -20.97 7.77 5.31
C VAL A 86 -20.38 7.41 6.67
N ILE A 87 -19.05 7.42 6.79
CA ILE A 87 -18.39 7.17 8.08
C ILE A 87 -18.04 8.49 8.74
N HIS A 88 -18.63 8.75 9.90
CA HIS A 88 -18.28 9.86 10.77
C HIS A 88 -17.21 9.39 11.77
N ALA A 89 -16.05 10.05 11.77
CA ALA A 89 -15.02 9.87 12.78
C ALA A 89 -14.60 11.24 13.28
N ASP A 90 -14.73 11.47 14.58
CA ASP A 90 -14.21 12.66 15.24
C ASP A 90 -12.68 12.53 15.35
N ALA A 91 -11.94 13.25 14.50
CA ALA A 91 -10.50 13.09 14.34
C ALA A 91 -9.75 14.40 14.63
N ALA A 92 -9.50 14.67 15.91
CA ALA A 92 -8.74 15.85 16.35
C ALA A 92 -7.25 15.86 15.94
N HIS A 93 -6.67 14.69 15.60
CA HIS A 93 -5.21 14.53 15.40
C HIS A 93 -4.81 13.93 14.04
N VAL A 94 -5.78 13.61 13.17
CA VAL A 94 -5.52 13.08 11.83
C VAL A 94 -6.50 13.74 10.88
N HIS A 95 -5.98 14.40 9.84
CA HIS A 95 -6.83 14.99 8.82
C HIS A 95 -7.25 13.92 7.81
N TYR A 96 -8.55 13.60 7.76
CA TYR A 96 -9.13 12.71 6.74
C TYR A 96 -9.92 13.51 5.73
N PHE A 97 -9.65 13.26 4.45
CA PHE A 97 -10.38 13.90 3.37
C PHE A 97 -11.64 13.10 3.02
N LEU A 98 -12.69 13.30 3.82
CA LEU A 98 -14.02 12.77 3.53
C LEU A 98 -14.79 13.79 2.67
N GLN A 99 -14.37 14.00 1.42
CA GLN A 99 -15.13 14.82 0.46
C GLN A 99 -16.52 14.21 0.18
N TYR A 100 -17.58 14.76 0.76
CA TYR A 100 -18.97 14.58 0.32
C TYR A 100 -19.29 15.61 -0.78
N PRO A 101 -20.22 15.34 -1.74
CA PRO A 101 -21.49 14.64 -1.53
C PRO A 101 -21.80 13.49 -2.51
N GLU A 102 -22.34 12.41 -1.94
CA GLU A 102 -23.45 11.60 -2.47
C GLU A 102 -23.43 11.24 -3.97
N LEU A 103 -22.74 10.16 -4.35
CA LEU A 103 -22.86 9.59 -5.70
C LEU A 103 -24.30 9.11 -6.02
N GLN A 104 -25.18 8.84 -5.04
CA GLN A 104 -26.50 8.24 -5.29
C GLN A 104 -27.67 8.64 -4.35
N GLY A 105 -27.51 9.58 -3.41
CA GLY A 105 -28.58 10.01 -2.50
C GLY A 105 -29.01 8.97 -1.45
N ARG A 106 -29.06 9.38 -0.17
CA ARG A 106 -29.38 8.56 1.02
C ARG A 106 -28.40 7.42 1.32
N ALA A 107 -27.16 7.81 1.60
CA ALA A 107 -26.19 6.98 2.29
C ALA A 107 -26.65 6.66 3.73
N ARG A 108 -26.43 5.43 4.23
CA ARG A 108 -26.63 5.09 5.65
C ARG A 108 -25.41 5.51 6.45
N GLU A 109 -25.59 6.34 7.47
CA GLU A 109 -24.52 6.64 8.42
C GLU A 109 -24.21 5.39 9.27
N LEU A 110 -22.96 4.96 9.26
CA LEU A 110 -22.46 3.90 10.13
C LEU A 110 -21.19 4.35 10.83
N ALA A 111 -21.09 3.99 12.11
CA ALA A 111 -19.87 4.21 12.87
C ALA A 111 -18.70 3.39 12.26
N LEU A 112 -17.52 4.01 12.19
CA LEU A 112 -16.32 3.41 11.59
C LEU A 112 -15.98 2.04 12.17
N PHE A 113 -15.89 1.95 13.49
CA PHE A 113 -15.35 0.78 14.17
C PHE A 113 -16.26 -0.46 14.08
N PRO A 114 -17.60 -0.36 14.24
CA PRO A 114 -18.49 -1.47 13.94
C PRO A 114 -18.42 -1.95 12.49
N ALA A 115 -18.36 -1.02 11.52
CA ALA A 115 -18.22 -1.38 10.11
C ALA A 115 -16.89 -2.10 9.83
N ALA A 116 -15.79 -1.60 10.40
CA ALA A 116 -14.47 -2.21 10.33
C ALA A 116 -14.45 -3.61 10.97
N ALA A 117 -15.06 -3.78 12.15
CA ALA A 117 -15.17 -5.10 12.79
C ALA A 117 -15.98 -6.09 11.95
N ALA A 118 -17.11 -5.63 11.39
CA ALA A 118 -17.97 -6.46 10.55
C ALA A 118 -17.23 -6.93 9.29
N VAL A 119 -16.62 -6.01 8.53
CA VAL A 119 -15.89 -6.38 7.31
C VAL A 119 -14.68 -7.26 7.61
N PHE A 120 -13.98 -7.02 8.73
CA PHE A 120 -12.88 -7.88 9.15
C PHE A 120 -13.34 -9.31 9.39
N VAL A 121 -14.45 -9.50 10.14
CA VAL A 121 -15.00 -10.83 10.39
C VAL A 121 -15.48 -11.48 9.09
N PHE A 122 -16.24 -10.74 8.27
CA PHE A 122 -16.77 -11.28 7.01
C PHE A 122 -15.66 -11.67 6.04
N ALA A 123 -14.62 -10.84 5.91
CA ALA A 123 -13.46 -11.12 5.09
C ALA A 123 -12.63 -12.30 5.61
N ALA A 124 -12.56 -12.53 6.94
CA ALA A 124 -11.82 -13.66 7.51
C ALA A 124 -12.50 -15.02 7.28
N ILE A 125 -13.84 -15.06 7.21
CA ILE A 125 -14.63 -16.31 7.13
C ILE A 125 -14.22 -17.23 5.96
N PRO A 126 -14.06 -16.76 4.70
CA PRO A 126 -13.56 -17.59 3.60
C PRO A 126 -12.19 -18.22 3.88
N PHE A 127 -11.29 -17.46 4.49
CA PHE A 127 -9.94 -17.93 4.81
C PHE A 127 -9.92 -18.95 5.94
N VAL A 128 -10.93 -18.97 6.83
CA VAL A 128 -11.09 -20.08 7.79
C VAL A 128 -11.34 -21.41 7.07
N ALA A 129 -12.19 -21.41 6.04
CA ALA A 129 -12.44 -22.62 5.23
C ALA A 129 -11.18 -23.04 4.46
N LEU A 130 -10.57 -22.09 3.75
CA LEU A 130 -9.39 -22.35 2.92
C LEU A 130 -8.19 -22.78 3.77
N GLY A 131 -7.91 -22.10 4.88
CA GLY A 131 -6.84 -22.42 5.82
C GLY A 131 -7.02 -23.78 6.49
N GLN A 132 -8.26 -24.15 6.86
CA GLN A 132 -8.53 -25.49 7.40
C GLN A 132 -8.25 -26.58 6.36
N ALA A 133 -8.67 -26.37 5.11
CA ALA A 133 -8.42 -27.31 4.03
C ALA A 133 -6.93 -27.41 3.69
N LEU A 134 -6.21 -26.28 3.69
CA LEU A 134 -4.77 -26.24 3.48
C LEU A 134 -4.04 -27.06 4.54
N ALA A 135 -4.29 -26.79 5.82
CA ALA A 135 -3.63 -27.48 6.92
C ALA A 135 -3.88 -29.00 6.88
N ARG A 136 -5.10 -29.44 6.54
CA ARG A 136 -5.41 -30.87 6.36
C ARG A 136 -4.66 -31.49 5.18
N ALA A 137 -4.59 -30.79 4.05
CA ALA A 137 -3.85 -31.26 2.89
C ALA A 137 -2.33 -31.34 3.17
N MET A 138 -1.80 -30.40 3.96
CA MET A 138 -0.40 -30.41 4.35
C MET A 138 -0.04 -31.57 5.30
N ASP A 139 -0.95 -31.98 6.19
CA ASP A 139 -0.76 -33.13 7.09
C ASP A 139 -0.68 -34.48 6.34
N GLU A 140 -1.07 -34.55 5.06
CA GLU A 140 -0.91 -35.73 4.21
C GLU A 140 0.55 -35.95 3.73
N HIS A 141 1.43 -34.97 3.94
CA HIS A 141 2.81 -34.98 3.46
C HIS A 141 3.81 -34.62 4.56
N SER A 142 5.11 -34.83 4.30
CA SER A 142 6.16 -34.34 5.19
C SER A 142 6.13 -32.81 5.25
N ARG A 143 6.19 -32.25 6.46
CA ARG A 143 6.02 -30.82 6.77
C ARG A 143 6.80 -29.87 5.86
N LEU A 144 8.09 -30.13 5.60
CA LEU A 144 8.91 -29.26 4.74
C LEU A 144 8.52 -29.33 3.26
N VAL A 145 8.09 -30.51 2.78
CA VAL A 145 7.58 -30.65 1.40
C VAL A 145 6.23 -29.95 1.27
N ALA A 146 5.33 -30.16 2.23
CA ALA A 146 4.04 -29.48 2.27
C ALA A 146 4.21 -27.96 2.29
N TYR A 147 5.08 -27.44 3.16
CA TYR A 147 5.40 -26.02 3.24
C TYR A 147 6.06 -25.48 1.96
N GLY A 148 6.91 -26.27 1.30
CA GLY A 148 7.46 -25.91 0.00
C GLY A 148 6.38 -25.73 -1.08
N TRP A 149 5.37 -26.61 -1.12
CA TRP A 149 4.25 -26.49 -2.05
C TRP A 149 3.27 -25.38 -1.69
N ASP A 150 3.10 -25.07 -0.41
CA ASP A 150 2.37 -23.90 0.07
C ASP A 150 3.03 -22.61 -0.45
N LEU A 151 4.35 -22.45 -0.22
CA LEU A 151 5.10 -21.30 -0.71
C LEU A 151 5.10 -21.19 -2.24
N ALA A 152 5.23 -22.32 -2.95
CA ALA A 152 5.15 -22.33 -4.42
C ALA A 152 3.75 -21.94 -4.92
N GLY A 153 2.69 -22.38 -4.23
CA GLY A 153 1.31 -21.99 -4.52
C GLY A 153 1.05 -20.50 -4.28
N SER A 154 1.51 -19.98 -3.14
CA SER A 154 1.50 -18.54 -2.85
C SER A 154 2.24 -17.76 -3.95
N LEU A 155 3.47 -18.14 -4.29
CA LEU A 155 4.23 -17.46 -5.35
C LEU A 155 3.50 -17.48 -6.70
N ALA A 156 2.91 -18.62 -7.09
CA ALA A 156 2.11 -18.72 -8.30
C ALA A 156 0.88 -17.81 -8.24
N GLY A 157 0.18 -17.75 -7.09
CA GLY A 157 -0.93 -16.84 -6.85
C GLY A 157 -0.54 -15.36 -7.00
N THR A 158 0.64 -14.96 -6.48
CA THR A 158 1.16 -13.59 -6.60
C THR A 158 1.34 -13.24 -8.07
N LEU A 159 1.98 -14.13 -8.84
CA LEU A 159 2.26 -13.91 -10.26
C LEU A 159 0.99 -13.90 -11.11
N VAL A 160 0.03 -14.78 -10.83
CA VAL A 160 -1.27 -14.81 -11.50
C VAL A 160 -2.04 -13.51 -11.26
N PHE A 161 -2.07 -13.04 -10.01
CA PHE A 161 -2.74 -11.79 -9.69
C PHE A 161 -2.02 -10.56 -10.27
N ALA A 162 -0.68 -10.57 -10.27
CA ALA A 162 0.12 -9.54 -10.91
C ALA A 162 -0.14 -9.44 -12.42
N ALA A 163 -0.18 -10.59 -13.11
CA ALA A 163 -0.52 -10.66 -14.53
C ALA A 163 -1.94 -10.12 -14.78
N SER A 164 -2.91 -10.50 -13.93
CA SER A 164 -4.27 -9.95 -13.97
C SER A 164 -4.31 -8.43 -13.79
N SER A 165 -3.53 -7.88 -12.87
CA SER A 165 -3.44 -6.43 -12.64
C SER A 165 -2.80 -5.71 -13.83
N GLY A 166 -1.76 -6.27 -14.44
CA GLY A 166 -1.13 -5.72 -15.64
C GLY A 166 -2.04 -5.76 -16.87
N LEU A 167 -2.89 -6.79 -16.97
CA LEU A 167 -3.94 -6.91 -17.99
C LEU A 167 -5.22 -6.11 -17.65
N GLN A 168 -5.21 -5.32 -16.58
CA GLN A 168 -6.34 -4.49 -16.16
C GLN A 168 -7.62 -5.30 -15.89
N LEU A 169 -7.48 -6.58 -15.52
CA LEU A 169 -8.61 -7.43 -15.21
C LEU A 169 -9.21 -7.04 -13.85
N PRO A 170 -10.55 -6.99 -13.75
CA PRO A 170 -11.20 -6.56 -12.52
C PRO A 170 -11.07 -7.60 -11.39
N PRO A 171 -10.88 -7.20 -10.12
CA PRO A 171 -10.67 -8.12 -9.01
C PRO A 171 -11.92 -8.94 -8.64
N TRP A 172 -13.13 -8.51 -9.03
CA TRP A 172 -14.36 -9.25 -8.79
C TRP A 172 -14.43 -10.61 -9.52
N ILE A 173 -13.56 -10.89 -10.50
CA ILE A 173 -13.49 -12.21 -11.16
C ILE A 173 -12.97 -13.30 -10.21
N TRP A 174 -12.18 -12.94 -9.21
CA TRP A 174 -11.44 -13.91 -8.40
C TRP A 174 -12.31 -14.65 -7.37
N PRO A 175 -13.27 -14.01 -6.67
CA PRO A 175 -14.29 -14.72 -5.90
C PRO A 175 -15.05 -15.77 -6.72
N ILE A 176 -15.35 -15.47 -8.00
CA ILE A 176 -15.99 -16.40 -8.94
C ILE A 176 -15.04 -17.56 -9.24
N ALA A 177 -13.82 -17.26 -9.68
CA ALA A 177 -12.82 -18.26 -10.03
C ALA A 177 -12.51 -19.21 -8.86
N VAL A 178 -12.37 -18.69 -7.63
CA VAL A 178 -12.15 -19.49 -6.42
C VAL A 178 -13.37 -20.35 -6.08
N GLY A 179 -14.59 -19.82 -6.19
CA GLY A 179 -15.82 -20.59 -6.00
C GLY A 179 -15.93 -21.77 -6.98
N PHE A 180 -15.65 -21.53 -8.26
CA PHE A 180 -15.62 -22.58 -9.29
C PHE A 180 -14.49 -23.59 -9.07
N ALA A 181 -13.27 -23.12 -8.83
CA ALA A 181 -12.13 -24.00 -8.57
C ALA A 181 -12.39 -24.89 -7.36
N TRP A 182 -12.97 -24.34 -6.30
CA TRP A 182 -13.37 -25.12 -5.13
C TRP A 182 -14.40 -26.19 -5.48
N ALA A 183 -15.49 -25.80 -6.16
CA ALA A 183 -16.57 -26.68 -6.56
C ALA A 183 -16.07 -27.85 -7.44
N LEU A 184 -15.13 -27.60 -8.35
CA LEU A 184 -14.61 -28.62 -9.26
C LEU A 184 -13.65 -29.59 -8.57
N VAL A 185 -12.78 -29.09 -7.68
CA VAL A 185 -11.66 -29.87 -7.13
C VAL A 185 -11.99 -30.54 -5.80
N PHE A 186 -12.72 -29.86 -4.91
CA PHE A 186 -12.90 -30.30 -3.52
C PHE A 186 -14.30 -30.85 -3.23
N GLU A 187 -15.27 -30.59 -4.08
CA GLU A 187 -16.66 -31.03 -3.89
C GLU A 187 -17.04 -32.19 -4.82
N ARG A 188 -17.76 -33.18 -4.28
CA ARG A 188 -18.25 -34.34 -5.05
C ARG A 188 -19.76 -34.31 -5.26
N ALA A 189 -20.52 -33.87 -4.26
CA ALA A 189 -21.97 -33.81 -4.33
C ALA A 189 -22.43 -32.66 -5.23
N VAL A 190 -23.33 -32.94 -6.19
CA VAL A 190 -23.80 -31.95 -7.19
C VAL A 190 -24.37 -30.69 -6.53
N LEU A 191 -25.18 -30.84 -5.47
CA LEU A 191 -25.73 -29.69 -4.74
C LEU A 191 -24.65 -28.84 -4.08
N ARG A 192 -23.59 -29.46 -3.53
CA ARG A 192 -22.45 -28.72 -2.97
C ARG A 192 -21.65 -28.05 -4.08
N ARG A 193 -21.39 -28.72 -5.21
CA ARG A 193 -20.75 -28.09 -6.37
C ARG A 193 -21.50 -26.84 -6.82
N ALA A 194 -22.82 -26.94 -6.96
CA ALA A 194 -23.67 -25.82 -7.32
C ALA A 194 -23.58 -24.70 -6.28
N LEU A 195 -23.71 -25.00 -4.98
CA LEU A 195 -23.62 -23.99 -3.91
C LEU A 195 -22.32 -23.17 -3.97
N PHE A 196 -21.16 -23.84 -4.11
CA PHE A 196 -19.86 -23.16 -4.11
C PHE A 196 -19.61 -22.37 -5.40
N ALA A 197 -20.03 -22.90 -6.55
CA ALA A 197 -19.95 -22.18 -7.82
C ALA A 197 -20.86 -20.94 -7.81
N LEU A 198 -22.09 -21.09 -7.32
CA LEU A 198 -23.08 -20.01 -7.27
C LEU A 198 -22.72 -18.91 -6.27
N ALA A 199 -21.98 -19.21 -5.19
CA ALA A 199 -21.66 -18.21 -4.16
C ALA A 199 -20.70 -17.10 -4.64
N GLY A 200 -19.88 -17.37 -5.67
CA GLY A 200 -19.03 -16.36 -6.29
C GLY A 200 -19.78 -15.48 -7.31
N LEU A 201 -20.82 -16.01 -7.97
CA LEU A 201 -21.52 -15.32 -9.06
C LEU A 201 -22.10 -13.95 -8.72
N PRO A 202 -22.56 -13.64 -7.49
CA PRO A 202 -23.03 -12.30 -7.15
C PRO A 202 -22.02 -11.19 -7.43
N PHE A 203 -20.71 -11.49 -7.39
CA PHE A 203 -19.66 -10.53 -7.74
C PHE A 203 -19.71 -10.07 -9.21
N LEU A 204 -20.41 -10.79 -10.11
CA LEU A 204 -20.70 -10.32 -11.47
C LEU A 204 -21.49 -9.00 -11.50
N TYR A 205 -22.20 -8.68 -10.41
CA TYR A 205 -22.85 -7.38 -10.26
C TYR A 205 -21.85 -6.22 -10.43
N PHE A 206 -20.59 -6.40 -10.04
CA PHE A 206 -19.52 -5.39 -10.18
C PHE A 206 -18.95 -5.28 -11.60
N ALA A 207 -19.39 -6.13 -12.53
CA ALA A 207 -19.14 -5.92 -13.96
C ALA A 207 -19.91 -4.71 -14.51
N PHE A 208 -20.94 -4.26 -13.79
CA PHE A 208 -21.77 -3.12 -14.18
C PHE A 208 -21.41 -1.89 -13.35
N SER A 209 -21.11 -0.79 -14.04
CA SER A 209 -20.86 0.53 -13.45
C SER A 209 -21.78 1.55 -14.11
N ALA A 210 -22.28 2.51 -13.33
CA ALA A 210 -23.09 3.61 -13.85
C ALA A 210 -22.27 4.59 -14.70
N GLN A 211 -20.98 4.74 -14.37
CA GLN A 211 -20.01 5.55 -15.10
C GLN A 211 -19.10 4.66 -15.94
N GLU A 212 -18.53 5.22 -17.02
CA GLU A 212 -17.40 4.60 -17.71
C GLU A 212 -16.27 4.38 -16.70
N SER A 213 -15.74 3.15 -16.65
CA SER A 213 -14.75 2.77 -15.65
C SER A 213 -13.73 1.77 -16.18
N ALA A 214 -12.57 1.77 -15.55
CA ALA A 214 -11.45 0.88 -15.84
C ALA A 214 -10.71 0.53 -14.56
N TRP A 215 -10.10 -0.66 -14.53
CA TRP A 215 -9.21 -1.06 -13.44
C TRP A 215 -7.77 -0.81 -13.84
N SER A 216 -7.14 0.22 -13.26
CA SER A 216 -5.71 0.40 -13.41
C SER A 216 -4.95 -0.58 -12.51
N PRO A 217 -3.64 -0.75 -12.68
CA PRO A 217 -2.84 -1.51 -11.72
C PRO A 217 -2.89 -0.95 -10.29
N TYR A 218 -3.36 0.28 -10.08
CA TYR A 218 -3.41 0.96 -8.78
C TYR A 218 -4.84 1.12 -8.25
N TYR A 219 -5.78 1.52 -9.10
CA TYR A 219 -7.08 2.02 -8.69
C TYR A 219 -8.23 1.46 -9.53
N TYR A 220 -9.43 1.54 -8.95
CA TYR A 220 -10.65 1.53 -9.75
C TYR A 220 -10.92 2.96 -10.23
N VAL A 221 -10.68 3.23 -11.52
CA VAL A 221 -10.81 4.55 -12.14
C VAL A 221 -12.19 4.67 -12.78
N GLN A 222 -12.93 5.72 -12.46
CA GLN A 222 -14.24 6.02 -13.04
C GLN A 222 -14.22 7.46 -13.55
N HIS A 223 -14.99 7.76 -14.58
CA HIS A 223 -15.07 9.12 -15.07
C HIS A 223 -16.44 9.46 -15.66
N GLU A 224 -16.76 10.74 -15.64
CA GLU A 224 -17.95 11.29 -16.28
C GLU A 224 -17.65 12.67 -16.85
N LYS A 225 -18.34 13.03 -17.93
CA LYS A 225 -18.30 14.39 -18.45
C LYS A 225 -19.21 15.27 -17.60
N SER A 226 -18.73 16.44 -17.21
CA SER A 226 -19.50 17.51 -16.59
C SER A 226 -19.41 18.78 -17.43
N ALA A 227 -20.18 19.81 -17.07
CA ALA A 227 -20.09 21.12 -17.72
C ALA A 227 -18.69 21.76 -17.58
N GLU A 228 -17.99 21.47 -16.49
CA GLU A 228 -16.67 22.04 -16.17
C GLU A 228 -15.51 21.28 -16.85
N GLY A 229 -15.79 20.12 -17.47
CA GLY A 229 -14.80 19.27 -18.12
C GLY A 229 -14.99 17.78 -17.83
N LEU A 230 -13.90 17.07 -17.54
CA LEU A 230 -13.91 15.63 -17.25
C LEU A 230 -13.65 15.37 -15.77
N ARG A 231 -14.66 14.88 -15.05
CA ARG A 231 -14.51 14.47 -13.64
C ARG A 231 -13.98 13.05 -13.59
N VAL A 232 -12.94 12.85 -12.80
CA VAL A 232 -12.32 11.55 -12.56
C VAL A 232 -12.43 11.20 -11.09
N TYR A 233 -12.87 9.98 -10.86
CA TYR A 233 -12.99 9.35 -9.56
C TYR A 233 -12.01 8.17 -9.51
N VAL A 234 -11.43 7.95 -8.34
CA VAL A 234 -10.72 6.70 -8.04
C VAL A 234 -11.25 6.11 -6.74
N ASN A 235 -11.47 4.80 -6.74
CA ASN A 235 -12.04 4.07 -5.61
C ASN A 235 -13.34 4.74 -5.10
N SER A 236 -14.20 5.17 -6.04
CA SER A 236 -15.46 5.86 -5.77
C SER A 236 -15.32 7.19 -5.00
N SER A 237 -14.14 7.83 -5.05
CA SER A 237 -13.89 9.16 -4.49
C SER A 237 -13.46 10.12 -5.59
N PHE A 238 -13.92 11.36 -5.53
CA PHE A 238 -13.45 12.41 -6.44
C PHE A 238 -11.93 12.54 -6.31
N HIS A 239 -11.26 12.70 -7.44
CA HIS A 239 -9.81 12.69 -7.52
C HIS A 239 -9.27 13.88 -8.30
N GLN A 240 -9.80 14.13 -9.50
CA GLN A 240 -9.39 15.26 -10.31
C GLN A 240 -10.47 15.68 -11.31
N LEU A 241 -10.39 16.92 -11.76
CA LEU A 241 -11.22 17.48 -12.83
C LEU A 241 -10.28 17.92 -13.95
N ALA A 242 -10.33 17.29 -15.12
CA ALA A 242 -9.67 17.83 -16.31
C ALA A 242 -10.51 18.99 -16.83
N ILE A 243 -9.99 20.21 -16.70
CA ILE A 243 -10.77 21.42 -16.99
C ILE A 243 -10.97 21.54 -18.50
N ASP A 244 -12.17 21.94 -18.92
CA ASP A 244 -12.39 22.38 -20.28
C ASP A 244 -11.90 23.82 -20.47
N TRP A 245 -10.74 23.96 -21.13
CA TRP A 245 -10.13 25.25 -21.45
C TRP A 245 -10.70 25.89 -22.71
N SER A 246 -11.58 25.19 -23.43
CA SER A 246 -12.25 25.69 -24.63
C SER A 246 -13.66 26.25 -24.36
N ASP A 247 -14.20 26.02 -23.16
CA ASP A 247 -15.50 26.57 -22.78
C ASP A 247 -15.40 28.07 -22.46
N ASP A 248 -16.16 28.86 -23.22
CA ASP A 248 -16.30 30.31 -23.12
C ASP A 248 -17.51 30.74 -22.26
N SER A 249 -18.15 29.83 -21.52
CA SER A 249 -19.17 30.20 -20.55
C SER A 249 -18.58 31.12 -19.46
N PRO A 250 -19.36 32.08 -18.91
CA PRO A 250 -18.90 32.91 -17.79
C PRO A 250 -18.39 32.10 -16.60
N GLU A 251 -19.04 30.98 -16.31
CA GLU A 251 -18.70 30.05 -15.23
C GLU A 251 -17.35 29.37 -15.50
N ALA A 252 -17.13 28.82 -16.71
CA ALA A 252 -15.87 28.20 -17.07
C ALA A 252 -14.71 29.20 -17.07
N ARG A 253 -14.92 30.41 -17.61
CA ARG A 253 -13.90 31.49 -17.53
C ARG A 253 -13.55 31.86 -16.10
N GLY A 254 -14.54 31.84 -15.20
CA GLY A 254 -14.32 32.04 -13.77
C GLY A 254 -13.38 30.99 -13.18
N LEU A 255 -13.67 29.71 -13.43
CA LEU A 255 -12.84 28.58 -12.98
C LEU A 255 -11.43 28.63 -13.59
N GLN A 256 -11.33 28.79 -14.91
CA GLN A 256 -10.05 28.87 -15.64
C GLN A 256 -9.18 30.01 -15.12
N LYS A 257 -9.76 31.19 -14.86
CA LYS A 257 -9.03 32.35 -14.31
C LYS A 257 -8.51 32.07 -12.90
N VAL A 258 -9.30 31.44 -12.04
CA VAL A 258 -8.87 31.04 -10.69
C VAL A 258 -7.71 30.05 -10.77
N MET A 259 -7.83 29.04 -11.65
CA MET A 259 -6.82 28.01 -11.82
C MET A 259 -5.52 28.57 -12.40
N LEU A 260 -5.57 29.43 -13.42
CA LEU A 260 -4.39 30.13 -13.95
C LEU A 260 -3.73 31.00 -12.91
N LYS A 261 -4.50 31.76 -12.12
CA LYS A 261 -3.95 32.61 -11.06
C LYS A 261 -3.20 31.79 -10.01
N ARG A 262 -3.72 30.61 -9.63
CA ARG A 262 -3.11 29.78 -8.59
C ARG A 262 -1.93 28.96 -9.09
N PHE A 263 -2.15 28.21 -10.16
CA PHE A 263 -1.12 27.34 -10.73
C PHE A 263 -0.05 28.13 -11.49
N GLY A 264 -0.35 29.38 -11.88
CA GLY A 264 0.61 30.30 -12.51
C GLY A 264 1.68 30.86 -11.57
N VAL A 265 1.47 30.85 -10.24
CA VAL A 265 2.40 31.47 -9.27
C VAL A 265 3.87 31.06 -9.47
N PRO A 266 4.23 29.77 -9.59
CA PRO A 266 5.63 29.40 -9.77
C PRO A 266 6.23 29.93 -11.09
N TYR A 267 5.40 30.10 -12.13
CA TYR A 267 5.81 30.65 -13.42
C TYR A 267 6.02 32.17 -13.34
N ASP A 268 5.17 32.87 -12.59
CA ASP A 268 5.31 34.30 -12.32
C ASP A 268 6.64 34.57 -11.59
N VAL A 269 6.90 33.81 -10.51
CA VAL A 269 8.17 33.89 -9.76
C VAL A 269 9.37 33.61 -10.66
N TYR A 270 9.28 32.59 -11.53
CA TYR A 270 10.36 32.30 -12.47
C TYR A 270 10.61 33.48 -13.43
N ARG A 271 9.55 34.07 -14.00
CA ARG A 271 9.68 35.21 -14.92
C ARG A 271 10.27 36.43 -14.24
N ASP A 272 9.86 36.73 -13.01
CA ASP A 272 10.40 37.84 -12.22
C ASP A 272 11.91 37.69 -11.99
N MET A 273 12.38 36.45 -11.81
CA MET A 273 13.81 36.14 -11.69
C MET A 273 14.58 36.21 -13.02
N HIS A 274 13.90 36.09 -14.17
CA HIS A 274 14.51 35.90 -15.49
C HIS A 274 14.15 36.99 -16.50
N ASP A 275 13.89 38.20 -16.03
CA ASP A 275 13.60 39.38 -16.87
C ASP A 275 12.39 39.15 -17.81
N GLY A 276 11.37 38.48 -17.30
CA GLY A 276 10.14 38.17 -18.03
C GLY A 276 10.20 36.92 -18.92
N ARG A 277 11.34 36.21 -18.99
CA ARG A 277 11.47 34.99 -19.80
C ARG A 277 10.74 33.81 -19.17
N ALA A 278 9.98 33.09 -19.99
CA ALA A 278 9.32 31.85 -19.60
C ALA A 278 10.33 30.72 -19.30
N PRO A 279 10.01 29.78 -18.39
CA PRO A 279 10.83 28.60 -18.18
C PRO A 279 10.84 27.74 -19.44
N ARG A 280 12.02 27.32 -19.91
CA ARG A 280 12.13 26.55 -21.15
C ARG A 280 11.72 25.11 -20.92
N LYS A 281 12.24 24.49 -19.85
CA LYS A 281 11.99 23.08 -19.54
C LYS A 281 11.30 22.90 -18.18
N VAL A 282 10.07 22.40 -18.20
CA VAL A 282 9.21 22.23 -17.02
C VAL A 282 9.00 20.75 -16.72
N LEU A 283 9.16 20.36 -15.45
CA LEU A 283 8.77 19.03 -14.96
C LEU A 283 7.46 19.14 -14.18
N VAL A 284 6.46 18.36 -14.55
CA VAL A 284 5.20 18.22 -13.81
C VAL A 284 5.16 16.82 -13.20
N LEU A 285 5.18 16.72 -11.88
CA LEU A 285 5.08 15.48 -11.13
C LEU A 285 3.63 15.28 -10.65
N GLY A 286 3.03 14.13 -10.95
CA GLY A 286 1.61 13.88 -10.68
C GLY A 286 0.73 14.56 -11.73
N ALA A 287 1.13 14.46 -13.00
CA ALA A 287 0.50 15.21 -14.08
C ALA A 287 -0.99 14.86 -14.30
N GLY A 288 -1.43 13.68 -13.84
CA GLY A 288 -2.83 13.27 -13.86
C GLY A 288 -3.44 13.36 -15.27
N THR A 289 -4.60 13.99 -15.35
CA THR A 289 -5.31 14.23 -16.61
C THR A 289 -4.75 15.42 -17.39
N GLY A 290 -3.79 16.18 -16.86
CA GLY A 290 -3.00 17.15 -17.63
C GLY A 290 -3.29 18.63 -17.40
N ASN A 291 -3.99 19.02 -16.33
CA ASN A 291 -4.23 20.45 -16.05
C ASN A 291 -2.92 21.24 -15.85
N ASP A 292 -2.00 20.73 -15.03
CA ASP A 292 -0.73 21.40 -14.77
C ASP A 292 0.16 21.45 -16.02
N VAL A 293 0.05 20.43 -16.88
CA VAL A 293 0.68 20.41 -18.21
C VAL A 293 0.09 21.52 -19.08
N GLN A 294 -1.23 21.69 -19.09
CA GLN A 294 -1.89 22.77 -19.83
C GLN A 294 -1.45 24.14 -19.31
N VAL A 295 -1.34 24.33 -17.99
CA VAL A 295 -0.84 25.58 -17.39
C VAL A 295 0.61 25.85 -17.81
N ALA A 296 1.47 24.83 -17.89
CA ALA A 296 2.84 24.97 -18.38
C ALA A 296 2.88 25.46 -19.84
N LEU A 297 2.04 24.88 -20.71
CA LEU A 297 1.94 25.26 -22.11
C LEU A 297 1.41 26.69 -22.29
N LEU A 298 0.42 27.10 -21.49
CA LEU A 298 -0.12 28.46 -21.46
C LEU A 298 0.90 29.49 -20.96
N ASN A 299 1.84 29.08 -20.12
CA ASN A 299 2.99 29.87 -19.69
C ASN A 299 4.20 29.76 -20.64
N GLN A 300 3.98 29.31 -21.87
CA GLN A 300 4.97 29.30 -22.96
C GLN A 300 6.21 28.42 -22.71
N ALA A 301 6.07 27.33 -21.95
CA ALA A 301 7.13 26.34 -21.84
C ALA A 301 7.51 25.75 -23.22
N GLU A 302 8.82 25.55 -23.46
CA GLU A 302 9.36 24.94 -24.69
C GLU A 302 9.31 23.40 -24.64
N GLU A 303 9.54 22.81 -23.46
CA GLU A 303 9.46 21.38 -23.18
C GLU A 303 8.75 21.14 -21.84
N VAL A 304 7.79 20.22 -21.81
CA VAL A 304 7.11 19.79 -20.59
C VAL A 304 7.27 18.29 -20.41
N VAL A 305 7.88 17.87 -19.31
CA VAL A 305 7.98 16.47 -18.92
C VAL A 305 6.88 16.18 -17.89
N ALA A 306 5.92 15.33 -18.25
CA ALA A 306 4.77 15.02 -17.42
C ALA A 306 4.91 13.60 -16.83
N VAL A 307 5.17 13.49 -15.54
CA VAL A 307 5.33 12.20 -14.85
C VAL A 307 4.03 11.84 -14.14
N GLU A 308 3.46 10.68 -14.48
CA GLU A 308 2.24 10.14 -13.88
C GLU A 308 2.45 8.66 -13.58
N ILE A 309 2.08 8.21 -12.38
CA ILE A 309 2.30 6.82 -11.95
C ILE A 309 1.23 5.88 -12.53
N ASP A 310 0.00 6.37 -12.73
CA ASP A 310 -1.12 5.57 -13.20
C ASP A 310 -1.31 5.67 -14.73
N PRO A 311 -1.04 4.60 -15.50
CA PRO A 311 -1.16 4.61 -16.94
C PRO A 311 -2.60 4.82 -17.44
N VAL A 312 -3.62 4.42 -16.67
CA VAL A 312 -5.03 4.60 -17.03
C VAL A 312 -5.42 6.07 -16.90
N ILE A 313 -5.01 6.73 -15.82
CA ILE A 313 -5.24 8.18 -15.66
C ILE A 313 -4.54 8.97 -16.78
N LEU A 314 -3.30 8.61 -17.11
CA LEU A 314 -2.58 9.25 -18.20
C LEU A 314 -3.26 9.02 -19.56
N SER A 315 -3.75 7.81 -19.83
CA SER A 315 -4.50 7.50 -21.05
C SER A 315 -5.80 8.31 -21.13
N LEU A 316 -6.50 8.47 -20.00
CA LEU A 316 -7.71 9.26 -19.91
C LEU A 316 -7.43 10.74 -20.22
N GLY A 317 -6.33 11.28 -19.70
CA GLY A 317 -5.85 12.62 -20.04
C GLY A 317 -5.53 12.78 -21.53
N ARG A 318 -4.90 11.78 -22.17
CA ARG A 318 -4.59 11.80 -23.61
C ARG A 318 -5.84 11.77 -24.49
N GLU A 319 -6.80 10.94 -24.13
CA GLU A 319 -7.95 10.63 -24.99
C GLU A 319 -9.16 11.54 -24.73
N ARG A 320 -9.35 11.96 -23.48
CA ARG A 320 -10.60 12.59 -23.02
C ARG A 320 -10.42 13.97 -22.41
N ASN A 321 -9.20 14.45 -22.12
CA ASN A 321 -9.02 15.84 -21.68
C ASN A 321 -9.45 16.78 -22.83
N PRO A 322 -10.41 17.71 -22.60
CA PRO A 322 -10.88 18.62 -23.63
C PRO A 322 -9.76 19.47 -24.26
N ALA A 323 -8.78 19.91 -23.47
CA ALA A 323 -7.66 20.74 -23.93
C ALA A 323 -6.55 19.95 -24.63
N ARG A 324 -6.58 18.61 -24.55
CA ARG A 324 -5.60 17.69 -25.16
C ARG A 324 -4.13 18.09 -24.94
N PRO A 325 -3.69 18.43 -23.71
CA PRO A 325 -2.33 18.91 -23.46
C PRO A 325 -1.27 17.87 -23.86
N TYR A 326 -1.56 16.58 -23.68
CA TYR A 326 -0.64 15.49 -24.02
C TYR A 326 -0.46 15.25 -25.53
N ALA A 327 -1.26 15.90 -26.38
CA ALA A 327 -1.09 15.84 -27.83
C ALA A 327 -0.14 16.94 -28.37
N ASP A 328 0.22 17.93 -27.54
CA ASP A 328 1.16 18.97 -27.92
C ASP A 328 2.58 18.37 -28.06
N PRO A 329 3.31 18.64 -29.17
CA PRO A 329 4.63 18.07 -29.41
C PRO A 329 5.70 18.50 -28.38
N ARG A 330 5.43 19.54 -27.59
CA ARG A 330 6.30 19.98 -26.49
C ARG A 330 6.18 19.10 -25.25
N VAL A 331 5.17 18.22 -25.18
CA VAL A 331 4.88 17.41 -24.00
C VAL A 331 5.42 15.99 -24.16
N ARG A 332 6.27 15.57 -23.22
CA ARG A 332 6.72 14.19 -23.05
C ARG A 332 6.13 13.60 -21.78
N ALA A 333 5.16 12.71 -21.93
CA ALA A 333 4.60 11.99 -20.79
C ALA A 333 5.39 10.71 -20.46
N VAL A 334 5.65 10.50 -19.17
CA VAL A 334 6.44 9.40 -18.62
C VAL A 334 5.59 8.69 -17.56
N VAL A 335 5.44 7.37 -17.70
CA VAL A 335 4.79 6.54 -16.68
C VAL A 335 5.85 6.09 -15.68
N ASP A 336 5.97 6.81 -14.56
CA ASP A 336 6.93 6.50 -13.49
C ASP A 336 6.44 7.04 -12.14
N ASP A 337 7.01 6.52 -11.07
CA ASP A 337 6.85 7.06 -9.73
C ASP A 337 7.66 8.38 -9.59
N ALA A 338 7.03 9.43 -9.08
CA ALA A 338 7.65 10.75 -8.98
C ALA A 338 8.93 10.74 -8.13
N ARG A 339 8.95 9.96 -7.03
CA ARG A 339 10.13 9.84 -6.18
C ARG A 339 11.27 9.12 -6.89
N HIS A 340 10.97 8.05 -7.61
CA HIS A 340 11.95 7.34 -8.43
C HIS A 340 12.50 8.24 -9.55
N PHE A 341 11.65 8.97 -10.26
CA PHE A 341 12.06 9.87 -11.34
C PHE A 341 13.00 10.97 -10.84
N LEU A 342 12.65 11.63 -9.72
CA LEU A 342 13.47 12.66 -9.11
C LEU A 342 14.89 12.17 -8.75
N ARG A 343 14.98 10.93 -8.28
CA ARG A 343 16.24 10.33 -7.82
C ARG A 343 17.12 9.82 -8.97
N THR A 344 16.52 9.34 -10.06
CA THR A 344 17.24 8.61 -11.12
C THR A 344 17.44 9.42 -12.40
N SER A 345 16.68 10.50 -12.59
CA SER A 345 16.85 11.37 -13.76
C SER A 345 18.17 12.13 -13.73
N GLY A 346 18.84 12.21 -14.88
CA GLY A 346 20.02 13.06 -15.09
C GLY A 346 19.68 14.44 -15.65
N GLU A 347 18.41 14.70 -15.94
CA GLU A 347 17.96 15.93 -16.62
C GLU A 347 18.06 17.17 -15.73
N ARG A 348 17.91 18.36 -16.32
CA ARG A 348 17.80 19.64 -15.60
C ARG A 348 16.54 20.37 -16.03
N PHE A 349 15.89 21.01 -15.07
CA PHE A 349 14.61 21.68 -15.25
C PHE A 349 14.68 23.12 -14.74
N ASP A 350 14.09 24.04 -15.49
CA ASP A 350 13.95 25.44 -15.09
C ASP A 350 12.89 25.61 -14.00
N LEU A 351 11.82 24.82 -14.11
CA LEU A 351 10.71 24.80 -13.16
C LEU A 351 10.27 23.35 -12.90
N ILE A 352 10.08 23.00 -11.63
CA ILE A 352 9.49 21.72 -11.21
C ILE A 352 8.17 22.01 -10.47
N VAL A 353 7.11 21.33 -10.87
CA VAL A 353 5.77 21.46 -10.30
C VAL A 353 5.35 20.14 -9.66
N PHE A 354 5.01 20.18 -8.37
CA PHE A 354 4.38 19.08 -7.65
C PHE A 354 2.86 19.25 -7.77
N GLY A 355 2.29 18.57 -8.76
CA GLY A 355 0.88 18.66 -9.20
C GLY A 355 -0.08 17.92 -8.28
N THR A 356 -0.14 18.29 -7.00
CA THR A 356 -0.97 17.59 -6.00
C THR A 356 -0.80 16.07 -6.04
N LEU A 357 0.45 15.61 -6.05
CA LEU A 357 0.81 14.18 -6.04
C LEU A 357 0.05 13.39 -4.98
N ASP A 358 -0.27 14.03 -3.85
CA ASP A 358 -1.14 13.44 -2.85
C ASP A 358 -2.59 13.82 -3.13
N SER A 359 -3.28 12.96 -3.86
CA SER A 359 -4.68 13.16 -4.21
C SER A 359 -5.64 12.93 -3.04
N GLN A 360 -5.16 12.78 -1.80
CA GLN A 360 -5.94 12.51 -0.60
C GLN A 360 -6.81 11.22 -0.67
N VAL A 361 -6.65 10.44 -1.75
CA VAL A 361 -7.27 9.12 -2.03
C VAL A 361 -6.21 7.99 -2.00
N LEU A 362 -5.02 8.29 -1.48
CA LEU A 362 -3.96 7.36 -1.08
C LEU A 362 -3.15 6.78 -2.23
N LEU A 363 -1.87 7.11 -2.23
CA LEU A 363 -0.92 6.89 -3.34
C LEU A 363 -0.46 5.44 -3.59
N SER A 364 -1.06 4.40 -2.98
CA SER A 364 -1.02 3.01 -3.47
C SER A 364 -1.78 2.06 -2.52
N SER A 365 -2.36 0.99 -3.06
CA SER A 365 -2.89 -0.14 -2.26
C SER A 365 -1.81 -0.96 -1.54
N SER A 366 -0.53 -0.63 -1.76
CA SER A 366 0.65 -1.37 -1.27
C SER A 366 1.36 -0.70 -0.09
N ALA A 367 1.01 0.54 0.26
CA ALA A 367 1.47 1.17 1.49
C ALA A 367 0.72 0.56 2.68
N ASN A 368 1.44 -0.17 3.54
CA ASN A 368 0.88 -0.76 4.75
C ASN A 368 0.36 0.33 5.71
N LEU A 369 0.97 1.52 5.73
CA LEU A 369 0.53 2.62 6.57
C LEU A 369 0.12 3.83 5.74
N ARG A 370 -1.16 4.17 5.83
CA ARG A 370 -1.82 5.22 5.03
C ARG A 370 -1.42 6.66 5.37
N LEU A 371 -0.44 6.83 6.25
CA LEU A 371 0.13 8.13 6.57
C LEU A 371 1.52 8.33 5.94
N GLU A 372 2.14 7.30 5.35
CA GLU A 372 3.47 7.43 4.73
C GLU A 372 3.37 8.17 3.38
N ASN A 373 4.14 9.24 3.23
CA ASN A 373 4.26 9.98 1.98
C ASN A 373 5.73 10.36 1.74
N TYR A 374 6.37 9.63 0.82
CA TYR A 374 7.80 9.80 0.49
C TYR A 374 8.07 10.87 -0.58
N VAL A 375 7.05 11.41 -1.25
CA VAL A 375 7.24 12.47 -2.28
C VAL A 375 7.35 13.86 -1.66
N TYR A 376 6.91 14.05 -0.41
CA TYR A 376 7.03 15.31 0.32
C TYR A 376 8.06 15.27 1.47
N THR A 377 8.99 14.33 1.45
CA THR A 377 10.09 14.31 2.44
C THR A 377 11.17 15.32 2.06
N ARG A 378 11.96 15.78 3.04
CA ARG A 378 13.11 16.66 2.78
C ARG A 378 14.08 16.05 1.75
N GLU A 379 14.25 14.73 1.75
CA GLU A 379 15.09 14.03 0.78
C GLU A 379 14.50 14.11 -0.64
N ALA A 380 13.17 14.06 -0.79
CA ALA A 380 12.49 14.20 -2.10
C ALA A 380 12.73 15.60 -2.67
N LEU A 381 12.57 16.60 -1.80
CA LEU A 381 12.71 18.00 -2.16
C LEU A 381 14.17 18.36 -2.43
N ALA A 382 15.12 17.71 -1.74
CA ALA A 382 16.55 17.81 -2.06
C ALA A 382 16.86 17.18 -3.43
N ASP A 383 16.28 16.03 -3.76
CA ASP A 383 16.40 15.41 -5.09
C ASP A 383 15.82 16.36 -6.17
N ALA A 384 14.65 16.96 -5.93
CA ALA A 384 14.07 17.99 -6.83
C ALA A 384 15.00 19.21 -6.99
N ARG A 385 15.56 19.74 -5.89
CA ARG A 385 16.54 20.84 -5.94
C ARG A 385 17.77 20.49 -6.76
N ASN A 386 18.22 19.23 -6.72
CA ASN A 386 19.38 18.78 -7.50
C ASN A 386 19.09 18.73 -9.00
N LEU A 387 17.84 18.46 -9.39
CA LEU A 387 17.39 18.51 -10.79
C LEU A 387 17.07 19.91 -11.30
N LEU A 388 16.92 20.92 -10.43
CA LEU A 388 16.75 22.30 -10.89
C LEU A 388 18.02 22.82 -11.57
N ALA A 389 17.83 23.55 -12.67
CA ALA A 389 18.84 24.43 -13.25
C ALA A 389 19.20 25.54 -12.24
N ASP A 390 20.31 26.23 -12.48
CA ASP A 390 20.67 27.39 -11.66
C ASP A 390 19.58 28.46 -11.75
N ARG A 391 19.22 29.06 -10.62
CA ARG A 391 18.07 29.99 -10.49
C ARG A 391 16.72 29.35 -10.81
N GLY A 392 16.64 28.01 -10.89
CA GLY A 392 15.39 27.30 -11.11
C GLY A 392 14.41 27.40 -9.93
N VAL A 393 13.14 27.14 -10.22
CA VAL A 393 12.01 27.29 -9.27
C VAL A 393 11.35 25.93 -9.03
N VAL A 394 10.88 25.68 -7.82
CA VAL A 394 9.95 24.58 -7.51
C VAL A 394 8.63 25.14 -6.98
N GLY A 395 7.51 24.62 -7.46
CA GLY A 395 6.17 24.94 -6.98
C GLY A 395 5.47 23.70 -6.44
N LEU A 396 4.89 23.81 -5.25
CA LEU A 396 4.08 22.76 -4.63
C LEU A 396 2.66 23.26 -4.44
N TYR A 397 1.69 22.54 -5.00
CA TYR A 397 0.28 22.82 -4.80
C TYR A 397 -0.28 21.89 -3.72
N TYR A 398 -1.07 22.45 -2.79
CA TYR A 398 -1.64 21.67 -1.70
C TYR A 398 -2.98 22.22 -1.19
N SER A 399 -3.77 21.35 -0.57
CA SER A 399 -4.97 21.72 0.18
C SER A 399 -4.75 21.44 1.66
N VAL A 400 -4.57 22.48 2.46
CA VAL A 400 -4.26 22.38 3.88
C VAL A 400 -5.43 22.89 4.72
N PHE A 401 -5.90 22.06 5.64
CA PHE A 401 -7.07 22.37 6.48
C PHE A 401 -6.72 22.45 7.97
N GLN A 402 -5.45 22.27 8.32
CA GLN A 402 -4.97 22.24 9.70
C GLN A 402 -3.76 23.18 9.86
N PRO A 403 -3.73 24.05 10.88
CA PRO A 403 -2.63 24.99 11.09
C PRO A 403 -1.23 24.34 11.12
N TRP A 404 -1.07 23.24 11.86
CA TRP A 404 0.20 22.52 12.01
C TRP A 404 0.70 21.90 10.69
N LEU A 405 -0.20 21.61 9.74
CA LEU A 405 0.18 21.01 8.46
C LEU A 405 0.87 22.04 7.56
N TYR A 406 0.50 23.33 7.65
CA TYR A 406 1.25 24.41 6.99
C TYR A 406 2.69 24.49 7.50
N GLU A 407 2.87 24.46 8.83
CA GLU A 407 4.18 24.49 9.46
C GLU A 407 5.03 23.31 9.01
N ARG A 408 4.44 22.10 8.94
CA ARG A 408 5.15 20.91 8.48
C ARG A 408 5.64 21.01 7.04
N ILE A 409 4.75 21.28 6.10
CA ILE A 409 5.10 21.23 4.67
C ILE A 409 6.13 22.34 4.41
N PHE A 410 5.90 23.53 4.94
CA PHE A 410 6.83 24.65 4.78
C PHE A 410 8.19 24.39 5.46
N ALA A 411 8.23 23.88 6.69
CA ALA A 411 9.49 23.51 7.34
C ALA A 411 10.25 22.42 6.56
N THR A 412 9.52 21.48 5.93
CA THR A 412 10.14 20.42 5.11
C THR A 412 10.78 21.00 3.85
N VAL A 413 10.10 21.92 3.17
CA VAL A 413 10.66 22.68 2.02
C VAL A 413 11.87 23.50 2.45
N ARG A 414 11.78 24.21 3.58
CA ARG A 414 12.88 25.01 4.12
C ARG A 414 14.12 24.17 4.44
N GLN A 415 13.98 22.93 4.92
CA GLN A 415 15.14 22.05 5.13
C GLN A 415 15.86 21.69 3.83
N ALA A 416 15.14 21.59 2.71
CA ALA A 416 15.73 21.28 1.41
C ALA A 416 16.26 22.53 0.69
N PHE A 417 15.58 23.68 0.80
CA PHE A 417 15.89 24.90 0.03
C PHE A 417 16.51 26.04 0.87
N GLY A 418 16.61 25.89 2.19
CA GLY A 418 17.01 26.97 3.09
C GLY A 418 15.90 28.03 3.20
N ASP A 419 16.28 29.28 3.45
CA ASP A 419 15.34 30.41 3.58
C ASP A 419 14.84 30.94 2.22
N GLN A 420 15.13 30.24 1.12
CA GLN A 420 14.74 30.57 -0.26
C GLN A 420 13.35 30.02 -0.59
N SER A 421 12.38 30.22 0.30
CA SER A 421 11.03 29.66 0.16
C SER A 421 9.94 30.64 0.60
N MET A 422 8.85 30.68 -0.16
CA MET A 422 7.65 31.46 0.09
C MET A 422 6.43 30.55 0.24
N LEU A 423 5.50 30.95 1.10
CA LEU A 423 4.23 30.28 1.34
C LEU A 423 3.09 31.26 1.06
N ILE A 424 2.23 30.90 0.12
CA ILE A 424 1.04 31.68 -0.25
C ILE A 424 -0.20 30.93 0.24
N PHE A 425 -1.07 31.68 0.93
CA PHE A 425 -2.36 31.20 1.43
C PHE A 425 -3.51 31.87 0.70
N ASP A 426 -4.49 31.08 0.27
CA ASP A 426 -5.78 31.56 -0.21
C ASP A 426 -6.87 31.09 0.78
N ARG A 427 -7.16 31.93 1.79
CA ARG A 427 -8.11 31.60 2.86
C ARG A 427 -9.57 31.51 2.39
N GLU A 428 -9.89 32.08 1.24
CA GLU A 428 -11.24 32.05 0.68
C GLU A 428 -11.54 30.73 -0.04
N SER A 429 -10.53 29.87 -0.15
CA SER A 429 -10.56 28.71 -1.02
C SER A 429 -10.52 27.41 -0.26
N PHE A 430 -11.44 26.51 -0.63
CA PHE A 430 -11.50 25.19 -0.01
C PHE A 430 -10.41 24.25 -0.54
N LEU A 431 -10.21 24.18 -1.86
CA LEU A 431 -9.16 23.34 -2.49
C LEU A 431 -8.03 24.21 -3.06
N PHE A 432 -6.83 23.62 -3.10
CA PHE A 432 -5.60 24.24 -3.58
C PHE A 432 -5.34 25.59 -2.90
N ASN A 433 -5.62 25.65 -1.59
CA ASN A 433 -5.56 26.86 -0.79
C ASN A 433 -4.14 27.23 -0.34
N THR A 434 -3.17 26.40 -0.70
CA THR A 434 -1.76 26.55 -0.32
C THR A 434 -0.87 26.36 -1.54
N VAL A 435 -0.01 27.34 -1.80
CA VAL A 435 1.06 27.23 -2.78
C VAL A 435 2.39 27.53 -2.09
N ILE A 436 3.35 26.63 -2.21
CA ILE A 436 4.71 26.83 -1.72
C ILE A 436 5.63 26.94 -2.91
N VAL A 437 6.45 27.98 -2.93
CA VAL A 437 7.44 28.20 -3.98
C VAL A 437 8.81 28.27 -3.34
N ALA A 438 9.80 27.59 -3.92
CA ALA A 438 11.19 27.70 -3.49
C ALA A 438 12.12 27.82 -4.69
N THR A 439 13.28 28.46 -4.49
CA THR A 439 14.23 28.78 -5.57
C THR A 439 15.59 28.17 -5.28
N LYS A 440 16.35 27.87 -6.35
CA LYS A 440 17.73 27.39 -6.23
C LYS A 440 18.72 28.54 -6.43
N GLY A 441 19.49 28.84 -5.40
CA GLY A 441 20.71 29.66 -5.51
C GLY A 441 20.50 31.16 -5.33
N GLU A 442 19.31 31.70 -5.57
CA GLU A 442 18.99 33.11 -5.35
C GLU A 442 17.82 33.27 -4.39
N ASN A 443 17.98 34.08 -3.34
CA ASN A 443 16.88 34.42 -2.44
C ASN A 443 16.16 35.67 -2.94
N THR A 444 15.08 35.48 -3.70
CA THR A 444 14.24 36.58 -4.20
C THR A 444 13.12 36.97 -3.26
N PHE A 445 12.90 36.22 -2.17
CA PHE A 445 11.79 36.43 -1.24
C PHE A 445 12.16 37.37 -0.08
N THR A 446 12.63 38.59 -0.39
CA THR A 446 12.89 39.63 0.63
C THR A 446 11.59 40.04 1.32
N GLY A 447 11.55 40.04 2.67
CA GLY A 447 10.37 40.46 3.46
C GLY A 447 9.48 39.32 4.00
N HIS A 448 9.84 38.06 3.78
CA HIS A 448 9.07 36.89 4.24
C HIS A 448 9.46 36.40 5.65
N SER A 449 10.12 37.25 6.45
CA SER A 449 10.61 36.90 7.79
C SER A 449 9.50 36.49 8.74
N GLU A 450 8.31 37.06 8.62
CA GLU A 450 7.15 36.70 9.45
C GLU A 450 6.64 35.29 9.14
N ILE A 451 6.58 34.90 7.86
CA ILE A 451 6.21 33.54 7.44
C ILE A 451 7.26 32.53 7.91
N LEU A 452 8.54 32.86 7.77
CA LEU A 452 9.64 32.03 8.27
C LEU A 452 9.59 31.86 9.79
N ALA A 453 9.37 32.95 10.53
CA ALA A 453 9.26 32.92 11.99
C ALA A 453 8.04 32.10 12.46
N ARG A 454 6.92 32.18 11.72
CA ARG A 454 5.67 31.53 12.10
C ARG A 454 5.58 30.06 11.68
N TYR A 455 6.02 29.72 10.47
CA TYR A 455 5.83 28.38 9.89
C TYR A 455 7.12 27.61 9.65
N GLY A 456 8.28 28.28 9.69
CA GLY A 456 9.57 27.69 9.33
C GLY A 456 10.21 26.78 10.39
N HIS A 457 9.55 26.58 11.54
CA HIS A 457 10.06 25.80 12.68
C HIS A 457 9.23 24.56 13.02
N GLY A 458 8.28 24.19 12.14
CA GLY A 458 7.47 22.99 12.29
C GLY A 458 8.28 21.68 12.21
N LEU A 459 7.65 20.56 12.57
CA LEU A 459 8.24 19.23 12.44
C LEU A 459 8.26 18.78 10.97
N PRO A 460 9.43 18.64 10.32
CA PRO A 460 9.53 18.26 8.92
C PRO A 460 9.30 16.76 8.68
N ALA A 461 8.90 16.39 7.47
CA ALA A 461 8.85 15.01 7.02
C ALA A 461 10.21 14.55 6.47
N SER A 462 10.59 13.30 6.73
CA SER A 462 11.82 12.68 6.23
C SER A 462 11.57 11.26 5.76
N ASP A 463 12.50 10.67 5.00
CA ASP A 463 12.40 9.25 4.60
C ASP A 463 12.31 8.29 5.80
N ASP A 464 12.81 8.67 6.98
CA ASP A 464 12.67 7.86 8.21
C ASP A 464 11.33 8.09 8.92
N TRP A 465 10.75 9.27 8.75
CA TRP A 465 9.46 9.64 9.34
C TRP A 465 8.60 10.37 8.29
N PRO A 466 7.99 9.63 7.35
CA PRO A 466 7.33 10.20 6.18
C PRO A 466 5.85 10.57 6.46
N PHE A 467 5.50 10.85 7.72
CA PHE A 467 4.11 10.97 8.16
C PHE A 467 3.56 12.38 8.05
N VAL A 468 3.37 12.87 6.81
CA VAL A 468 2.96 14.26 6.53
C VAL A 468 1.66 14.65 7.24
N TYR A 469 0.70 13.73 7.44
CA TYR A 469 -0.59 14.03 8.06
C TYR A 469 -0.71 13.75 9.56
N LEU A 470 0.41 13.51 10.25
CA LEU A 470 0.41 13.17 11.67
C LEU A 470 1.05 14.28 12.51
N GLU A 471 0.31 15.13 13.20
CA GLU A 471 0.83 16.34 13.88
C GLU A 471 2.14 16.16 14.69
N ARG A 472 2.32 15.03 15.37
CA ARG A 472 3.52 14.71 16.15
C ARG A 472 3.80 13.21 16.15
N PRO A 473 5.04 12.74 16.44
CA PRO A 473 5.34 11.32 16.51
C PRO A 473 4.49 10.63 17.60
N THR A 474 3.44 9.94 17.17
CA THR A 474 2.51 9.22 18.03
C THR A 474 1.73 8.21 17.19
N ILE A 475 1.19 7.16 17.81
CA ILE A 475 0.27 6.29 17.11
C ILE A 475 -1.10 6.97 17.11
N ALA A 476 -1.60 7.32 15.93
CA ALA A 476 -2.85 8.05 15.81
C ALA A 476 -4.02 7.28 16.48
N PRO A 477 -4.86 7.96 17.31
CA PRO A 477 -5.86 7.27 18.14
C PRO A 477 -6.85 6.38 17.39
N VAL A 478 -7.17 6.73 16.15
CA VAL A 478 -8.02 5.93 15.26
C VAL A 478 -7.41 4.59 14.90
N TYR A 479 -6.10 4.52 14.62
CA TYR A 479 -5.39 3.26 14.36
C TYR A 479 -5.25 2.43 15.63
N LEU A 480 -5.02 3.06 16.79
CA LEU A 480 -5.04 2.36 18.09
C LEU A 480 -6.41 1.74 18.38
N LYS A 481 -7.50 2.50 18.18
CA LYS A 481 -8.87 2.00 18.35
C LYS A 481 -9.17 0.86 17.38
N LEU A 482 -8.76 0.97 16.11
CA LEU A 482 -8.93 -0.10 15.14
C LEU A 482 -8.14 -1.36 15.54
N ALA A 483 -6.86 -1.20 15.91
CA ALA A 483 -6.03 -2.29 16.38
C ALA A 483 -6.62 -2.96 17.64
N ALA A 484 -7.17 -2.18 18.58
CA ALA A 484 -7.86 -2.70 19.76
C ALA A 484 -9.13 -3.48 19.40
N VAL A 485 -9.91 -3.02 18.42
CA VAL A 485 -11.09 -3.74 17.91
C VAL A 485 -10.68 -5.08 17.29
N VAL A 486 -9.70 -5.07 16.39
CA VAL A 486 -9.20 -6.30 15.75
C VAL A 486 -8.63 -7.27 16.80
N ALA A 487 -7.78 -6.78 17.70
CA ALA A 487 -7.22 -7.58 18.78
C ALA A 487 -8.31 -8.13 19.70
N GLY A 488 -9.34 -7.34 20.03
CA GLY A 488 -10.49 -7.77 20.84
C GLY A 488 -11.28 -8.90 20.17
N VAL A 489 -11.58 -8.78 18.87
CA VAL A 489 -12.24 -9.83 18.08
C VAL A 489 -11.40 -11.11 18.06
N MET A 490 -10.07 -10.99 17.90
CA MET A 490 -9.16 -12.14 17.91
C MET A 490 -9.02 -12.79 19.28
N LEU A 491 -8.91 -12.00 20.35
CA LEU A 491 -8.87 -12.51 21.72
C LEU A 491 -10.17 -13.24 22.06
N LEU A 492 -11.32 -12.71 21.65
CA LEU A 492 -12.61 -13.37 21.81
C LEU A 492 -12.65 -14.69 21.04
N ALA A 493 -12.27 -14.69 19.76
CA ALA A 493 -12.20 -15.90 18.94
C ALA A 493 -11.31 -16.96 19.60
N PHE A 494 -10.14 -16.58 20.09
CA PHE A 494 -9.19 -17.49 20.75
C PHE A 494 -9.68 -17.98 22.11
N ALA A 495 -10.34 -17.12 22.89
CA ALA A 495 -10.95 -17.50 24.17
C ALA A 495 -12.09 -18.52 23.96
N LEU A 496 -12.93 -18.31 22.95
CA LEU A 496 -13.98 -19.26 22.56
C LEU A 496 -13.35 -20.58 22.08
N LEU A 497 -12.30 -20.51 21.25
CA LEU A 497 -11.58 -21.69 20.79
C LEU A 497 -11.00 -22.50 21.94
N ARG A 498 -10.37 -21.86 22.93
CA ARG A 498 -9.82 -22.55 24.11
C ARG A 498 -10.90 -23.20 24.96
N ARG A 499 -12.08 -22.57 25.09
CA ARG A 499 -13.22 -23.14 25.83
C ARG A 499 -13.80 -24.37 25.13
N LEU A 500 -13.93 -24.30 23.80
CA LEU A 500 -14.51 -25.38 23.01
C LEU A 500 -13.52 -26.52 22.75
N HIS A 501 -12.23 -26.18 22.62
CA HIS A 501 -11.15 -27.08 22.26
C HIS A 501 -9.86 -26.70 23.00
N PRO A 502 -9.54 -27.37 24.13
CA PRO A 502 -8.30 -27.08 24.86
C PRO A 502 -7.08 -27.50 24.05
N VAL A 503 -6.54 -26.57 23.25
CA VAL A 503 -5.32 -26.81 22.48
C VAL A 503 -4.12 -26.75 23.43
N ARG A 504 -3.21 -27.72 23.32
CA ARG A 504 -2.02 -27.82 24.17
C ARG A 504 -0.89 -26.93 23.63
N GLY A 505 -0.31 -26.11 24.49
CA GLY A 505 0.89 -25.31 24.19
C GLY A 505 0.60 -23.92 23.63
N MET A 506 1.42 -22.94 24.03
CA MET A 506 1.30 -21.54 23.57
C MET A 506 2.01 -21.29 22.23
N HIS A 507 2.98 -22.13 21.83
CA HIS A 507 3.80 -21.97 20.61
C HIS A 507 4.28 -20.52 20.42
N ALA A 508 4.71 -19.88 21.51
CA ALA A 508 5.09 -18.46 21.53
C ALA A 508 6.23 -18.17 20.56
N GLU A 509 7.13 -19.14 20.33
CA GLU A 509 8.17 -19.08 19.32
C GLU A 509 7.60 -18.88 17.91
N PHE A 510 6.52 -19.56 17.54
CA PHE A 510 5.90 -19.42 16.22
C PHE A 510 5.13 -18.10 16.09
N LEU A 511 4.43 -17.69 17.16
CA LEU A 511 3.77 -16.40 17.21
C LEU A 511 4.77 -15.27 16.97
N LEU A 512 5.87 -15.26 17.73
CA LEU A 512 6.90 -14.22 17.65
C LEU A 512 7.68 -14.27 16.34
N LEU A 513 7.94 -15.46 15.78
CA LEU A 513 8.51 -15.58 14.42
C LEU A 513 7.61 -14.93 13.37
N GLY A 514 6.29 -15.07 13.51
CA GLY A 514 5.32 -14.45 12.61
C GLY A 514 5.33 -12.93 12.74
N VAL A 515 5.27 -12.42 13.98
CA VAL A 515 5.35 -10.98 14.27
C VAL A 515 6.64 -10.39 13.67
N GLY A 516 7.78 -11.02 13.93
CA GLY A 516 9.07 -10.57 13.44
C GLY A 516 9.18 -10.61 11.91
N PHE A 517 8.63 -11.66 11.27
CA PHE A 517 8.65 -11.80 9.83
C PHE A 517 7.93 -10.66 9.13
N THR A 518 6.68 -10.36 9.54
CA THR A 518 5.91 -9.27 8.94
C THR A 518 6.58 -7.91 9.14
N LEU A 519 7.16 -7.64 10.32
CA LEU A 519 7.88 -6.38 10.54
C LEU A 519 9.11 -6.22 9.62
N VAL A 520 9.88 -7.29 9.42
CA VAL A 520 11.04 -7.29 8.51
C VAL A 520 10.58 -7.17 7.07
N GLU A 521 9.53 -7.90 6.69
CA GLU A 521 8.94 -7.87 5.34
C GLU A 521 8.43 -6.45 5.00
N SER A 522 7.57 -5.87 5.83
CA SER A 522 7.04 -4.51 5.63
C SER A 522 8.16 -3.47 5.51
N SER A 523 9.14 -3.53 6.42
CA SER A 523 10.28 -2.61 6.40
C SER A 523 11.14 -2.76 5.14
N SER A 524 11.19 -3.98 4.60
CA SER A 524 11.92 -4.28 3.37
C SER A 524 11.20 -3.74 2.14
N ILE A 525 9.87 -3.88 2.09
CA ILE A 525 9.02 -3.32 1.01
C ILE A 525 9.24 -1.81 0.91
N VAL A 526 9.18 -1.10 2.04
CA VAL A 526 9.39 0.34 2.11
C VAL A 526 10.77 0.76 1.55
N ARG A 527 11.83 0.04 1.93
CA ARG A 527 13.19 0.34 1.42
C ARG A 527 13.31 0.10 -0.08
N LEU A 528 12.69 -0.96 -0.60
CA LEU A 528 12.70 -1.24 -2.04
C LEU A 528 11.90 -0.19 -2.81
N ALA A 529 10.75 0.24 -2.29
CA ALA A 529 9.97 1.32 -2.87
C ALA A 529 10.77 2.63 -2.95
N LEU A 530 11.58 2.96 -1.93
CA LEU A 530 12.48 4.13 -1.97
C LEU A 530 13.60 4.03 -3.01
N LEU A 531 13.99 2.82 -3.42
CA LEU A 531 15.13 2.56 -4.33
C LEU A 531 14.68 2.38 -5.79
N PHE A 532 13.53 1.77 -6.00
CA PHE A 532 13.02 1.37 -7.31
C PHE A 532 11.67 2.02 -7.65
N GLY A 533 11.11 2.84 -6.76
CA GLY A 533 9.80 3.46 -6.91
C GLY A 533 8.68 2.60 -6.32
N SER A 534 7.59 3.23 -5.88
CA SER A 534 6.39 2.54 -5.38
C SER A 534 5.47 2.06 -6.51
N THR A 535 6.03 1.53 -7.59
CA THR A 535 5.22 1.03 -8.70
C THR A 535 4.65 -0.36 -8.41
N TRP A 536 3.51 -0.69 -9.03
CA TRP A 536 2.90 -2.01 -8.87
C TRP A 536 3.84 -3.14 -9.29
N THR A 537 4.66 -2.92 -10.33
CA THR A 537 5.65 -3.90 -10.80
C THR A 537 6.73 -4.15 -9.77
N VAL A 538 7.25 -3.10 -9.15
CA VAL A 538 8.25 -3.22 -8.07
C VAL A 538 7.67 -4.00 -6.91
N ASN A 539 6.44 -3.67 -6.47
CA ASN A 539 5.80 -4.38 -5.37
C ASN A 539 5.63 -5.87 -5.66
N VAL A 540 5.22 -6.25 -6.88
CA VAL A 540 5.12 -7.66 -7.31
C VAL A 540 6.50 -8.35 -7.20
N VAL A 541 7.55 -7.71 -7.70
CA VAL A 541 8.92 -8.24 -7.60
C VAL A 541 9.33 -8.42 -6.15
N VAL A 542 9.00 -7.47 -5.25
CA VAL A 542 9.31 -7.58 -3.83
C VAL A 542 8.62 -8.78 -3.20
N PHE A 543 7.30 -8.89 -3.31
CA PHE A 543 6.55 -10.00 -2.73
C PHE A 543 7.01 -11.36 -3.29
N ALA A 544 7.21 -11.45 -4.61
CA ALA A 544 7.74 -12.65 -5.25
C ALA A 544 9.14 -13.00 -4.74
N SER A 545 10.01 -12.01 -4.53
CA SER A 545 11.37 -12.20 -4.01
C SER A 545 11.38 -12.65 -2.56
N VAL A 546 10.52 -12.11 -1.71
CA VAL A 546 10.35 -12.54 -0.31
C VAL A 546 9.87 -13.99 -0.28
N LEU A 547 8.80 -14.34 -1.00
CA LEU A 547 8.28 -15.70 -1.08
C LEU A 547 9.32 -16.68 -1.63
N LEU A 548 10.04 -16.30 -2.69
CA LEU A 548 11.13 -17.10 -3.25
C LEU A 548 12.25 -17.30 -2.22
N THR A 549 12.61 -16.27 -1.47
CA THR A 549 13.66 -16.35 -0.44
C THR A 549 13.25 -17.30 0.68
N VAL A 550 12.00 -17.25 1.13
CA VAL A 550 11.46 -18.19 2.13
C VAL A 550 11.41 -19.61 1.56
N PHE A 551 11.03 -19.78 0.29
CA PHE A 551 11.07 -21.07 -0.39
C PHE A 551 12.48 -21.64 -0.46
N LEU A 552 13.47 -20.83 -0.82
CA LEU A 552 14.89 -21.22 -0.85
C LEU A 552 15.41 -21.56 0.55
N ALA A 553 14.97 -20.84 1.58
CA ALA A 553 15.28 -21.16 2.97
C ALA A 553 14.73 -22.55 3.35
N ASN A 554 13.45 -22.82 3.08
CA ASN A 554 12.84 -24.13 3.32
C ASN A 554 13.52 -25.25 2.50
N LEU A 555 13.79 -25.01 1.22
CA LEU A 555 14.47 -25.95 0.34
C LEU A 555 15.89 -26.28 0.83
N SER A 556 16.62 -25.29 1.34
CA SER A 556 17.97 -25.49 1.89
C SER A 556 17.96 -26.38 3.14
N VAL A 557 16.93 -26.26 3.98
CA VAL A 557 16.73 -27.15 5.14
C VAL A 557 16.38 -28.56 4.68
N LEU A 558 15.46 -28.68 3.71
CA LEU A 558 15.05 -29.96 3.12
C LEU A 558 16.23 -30.70 2.46
N ARG A 559 17.10 -29.97 1.77
CA ARG A 559 18.33 -30.50 1.13
C ARG A 559 19.48 -30.71 2.11
N LYS A 560 19.31 -30.40 3.41
CA LYS A 560 20.32 -30.49 4.46
C LYS A 560 21.59 -29.65 4.20
N ILE A 561 21.48 -28.61 3.39
CA ILE A 561 22.57 -27.65 3.10
C ILE A 561 22.48 -26.39 3.98
N ALA A 562 21.33 -26.17 4.64
CA ALA A 562 21.12 -25.02 5.50
C ALA A 562 22.07 -25.02 6.71
N PRO A 563 22.54 -23.83 7.16
CA PRO A 563 23.31 -23.71 8.39
C PRO A 563 22.57 -24.28 9.61
N PRO A 564 23.30 -24.64 10.68
CA PRO A 564 22.70 -25.03 11.95
C PRO A 564 21.89 -23.87 12.55
N LEU A 565 20.88 -24.22 13.35
CA LEU A 565 19.92 -23.25 13.92
C LEU A 565 20.60 -22.10 14.68
N GLY A 566 21.70 -22.36 15.39
CA GLY A 566 22.45 -21.30 16.09
C GLY A 566 23.06 -20.26 15.16
N LEU A 567 23.63 -20.70 14.03
CA LEU A 567 24.17 -19.80 13.00
C LEU A 567 23.07 -19.07 12.25
N ALA A 568 21.92 -19.71 12.02
CA ALA A 568 20.76 -19.04 11.43
C ALA A 568 20.25 -17.89 12.32
N TRP A 569 20.16 -18.10 13.64
CA TRP A 569 19.84 -17.02 14.59
C TRP A 569 20.89 -15.91 14.58
N ALA A 570 22.18 -16.25 14.62
CA ALA A 570 23.24 -15.24 14.58
C ALA A 570 23.19 -14.42 13.28
N GLY A 571 23.01 -15.08 12.14
CA GLY A 571 22.83 -14.42 10.84
C GLY A 571 21.59 -13.52 10.78
N LEU A 572 20.49 -13.93 11.40
CA LEU A 572 19.27 -13.12 11.50
C LEU A 572 19.52 -11.83 12.30
N PHE A 573 20.10 -11.92 13.50
CA PHE A 573 20.40 -10.72 14.30
C PHE A 573 21.41 -9.81 13.62
N ALA A 574 22.47 -10.37 13.04
CA ALA A 574 23.49 -9.60 12.33
C ALA A 574 22.91 -8.88 11.10
N SER A 575 22.06 -9.55 10.33
CA SER A 575 21.44 -8.95 9.13
C SER A 575 20.38 -7.90 9.46
N ILE A 576 19.60 -8.06 10.53
CA ILE A 576 18.69 -7.01 11.02
C ILE A 576 19.49 -5.80 11.52
N ALA A 577 20.56 -6.01 12.29
CA ALA A 577 21.42 -4.94 12.77
C ALA A 577 22.12 -4.20 11.61
N LEU A 578 22.57 -4.95 10.59
CA LEU A 578 23.11 -4.38 9.35
C LEU A 578 22.07 -3.49 8.67
N ASN A 579 20.83 -3.97 8.48
CA ASN A 579 19.76 -3.17 7.88
C ASN A 579 19.49 -1.89 8.67
N TYR A 580 19.44 -1.98 10.00
CA TYR A 580 19.26 -0.80 10.86
C TYR A 580 20.35 0.26 10.64
N ALA A 581 21.62 -0.17 10.59
CA ALA A 581 22.76 0.73 10.45
C ALA A 581 23.04 1.19 9.00
N PHE A 582 22.54 0.46 7.99
CA PHE A 582 22.93 0.68 6.60
C PHE A 582 22.31 1.96 6.01
N PRO A 583 23.12 2.90 5.50
CA PRO A 583 22.63 4.12 4.87
C PRO A 583 22.16 3.85 3.43
N LEU A 584 20.84 3.92 3.20
CA LEU A 584 20.24 3.72 1.87
C LEU A 584 20.86 4.56 0.73
N PRO A 585 21.26 5.84 0.93
CA PRO A 585 21.80 6.65 -0.16
C PRO A 585 23.01 6.05 -0.87
N LEU A 586 23.86 5.27 -0.17
CA LEU A 586 25.03 4.62 -0.77
C LEU A 586 24.66 3.63 -1.89
N LEU A 587 23.43 3.08 -1.88
CA LEU A 587 22.99 2.17 -2.93
C LEU A 587 22.78 2.87 -4.27
N PHE A 588 22.56 4.19 -4.28
CA PHE A 588 22.42 4.96 -5.51
C PHE A 588 23.77 5.28 -6.19
N GLU A 589 24.89 5.13 -5.47
CA GLU A 589 26.24 5.22 -6.05
C GLU A 589 26.58 3.98 -6.90
N LEU A 590 25.84 2.88 -6.71
CA LEU A 590 25.99 1.65 -7.47
C LEU A 590 25.19 1.71 -8.78
N GLY A 591 25.74 1.13 -9.85
CA GLY A 591 24.99 0.87 -11.08
C GLY A 591 23.77 -0.03 -10.82
N ALA A 592 22.73 0.07 -11.67
CA ALA A 592 21.43 -0.57 -11.45
C ALA A 592 21.49 -2.07 -11.09
N GLY A 593 22.34 -2.85 -11.77
CA GLY A 593 22.51 -4.28 -11.49
C GLY A 593 23.16 -4.56 -10.13
N ALA A 594 24.23 -3.84 -9.80
CA ALA A 594 24.90 -3.96 -8.51
C ALA A 594 24.00 -3.48 -7.36
N ARG A 595 23.23 -2.41 -7.58
CA ARG A 595 22.20 -1.92 -6.66
C ARG A 595 21.16 -3.00 -6.38
N ALA A 596 20.61 -3.64 -7.41
CA ALA A 596 19.63 -4.72 -7.26
C ALA A 596 20.19 -5.92 -6.47
N LEU A 597 21.42 -6.35 -6.77
CA LEU A 597 22.08 -7.45 -6.04
C LEU A 597 22.35 -7.10 -4.58
N ALA A 598 22.85 -5.89 -4.30
CA ALA A 598 23.08 -5.42 -2.94
C ALA A 598 21.77 -5.35 -2.14
N CYS A 599 20.68 -4.90 -2.77
CA CYS A 599 19.35 -4.88 -2.15
C CYS A 599 18.84 -6.29 -1.86
N ALA A 600 18.94 -7.20 -2.83
CA ALA A 600 18.53 -8.59 -2.66
C ALA A 600 19.30 -9.26 -1.52
N GLY A 601 20.60 -8.98 -1.36
CA GLY A 601 21.38 -9.45 -0.22
C GLY A 601 20.94 -8.80 1.10
N LEU A 602 20.84 -7.48 1.14
CA LEU A 602 20.51 -6.73 2.36
C LEU A 602 19.13 -7.13 2.91
N ILE A 603 18.13 -7.26 2.04
CA ILE A 603 16.75 -7.58 2.40
C ILE A 603 16.48 -9.09 2.46
N GLY A 604 17.07 -9.85 1.54
CA GLY A 604 16.86 -11.29 1.47
C GLY A 604 17.53 -12.04 2.62
N LEU A 605 18.68 -11.58 3.12
CA LEU A 605 19.41 -12.27 4.19
C LEU A 605 18.62 -12.43 5.51
N PRO A 606 17.99 -11.38 6.10
CA PRO A 606 17.18 -11.57 7.30
C PRO A 606 15.97 -12.48 7.04
N VAL A 607 15.30 -12.34 5.89
CA VAL A 607 14.18 -13.20 5.49
C VAL A 607 14.61 -14.66 5.35
N TYR A 608 15.75 -14.92 4.71
CA TYR A 608 16.33 -16.25 4.54
C TYR A 608 16.69 -16.90 5.88
N CYS A 609 17.36 -16.15 6.77
CA CYS A 609 17.72 -16.64 8.09
C CYS A 609 16.49 -16.92 8.95
N ALA A 610 15.49 -16.03 8.95
CA ALA A 610 14.21 -16.25 9.62
C ALA A 610 13.47 -17.49 9.07
N GLY A 611 13.48 -17.67 7.75
CA GLY A 611 12.91 -18.84 7.07
C GLY A 611 13.58 -20.16 7.48
N ILE A 612 14.91 -20.18 7.67
CA ILE A 612 15.63 -21.35 8.20
C ILE A 612 15.22 -21.62 9.64
N CYS A 613 15.19 -20.58 10.49
CA CYS A 613 14.76 -20.69 11.88
C CYS A 613 13.35 -21.29 11.99
N PHE A 614 12.39 -20.77 11.22
CA PHE A 614 11.05 -21.30 11.13
C PHE A 614 11.05 -22.75 10.65
N SER A 615 11.66 -23.05 9.50
CA SER A 615 11.63 -24.38 8.89
C SER A 615 12.21 -25.47 9.81
N ARG A 616 13.33 -25.19 10.49
CA ARG A 616 13.96 -26.12 11.45
C ARG A 616 13.10 -26.37 12.69
N LEU A 617 12.42 -25.34 13.21
CA LEU A 617 11.52 -25.46 14.36
C LEU A 617 10.22 -26.18 13.95
N PHE A 618 9.74 -25.91 12.74
CA PHE A 618 8.54 -26.50 12.16
C PHE A 618 8.72 -28.00 11.85
N GLU A 619 9.88 -28.40 11.34
CA GLU A 619 10.28 -29.79 11.14
C GLU A 619 10.30 -30.63 12.44
N ARG A 620 10.23 -30.00 13.62
CA ARG A 620 10.14 -30.72 14.91
C ARG A 620 8.72 -30.88 15.44
N GLN A 621 7.73 -30.21 14.85
CA GLN A 621 6.36 -30.18 15.37
C GLN A 621 5.51 -31.40 14.96
N PRO A 622 4.72 -32.00 15.86
CA PRO A 622 3.95 -33.21 15.55
C PRO A 622 2.78 -32.99 14.57
N VAL A 623 2.34 -31.74 14.37
CA VAL A 623 1.23 -31.35 13.48
C VAL A 623 1.59 -30.08 12.72
N THR A 624 1.01 -29.92 11.52
CA THR A 624 1.26 -28.75 10.67
C THR A 624 0.42 -27.53 11.09
N GLY A 625 -0.90 -27.68 11.19
CA GLY A 625 -1.79 -26.52 11.21
C GLY A 625 -1.77 -25.72 12.50
N TYR A 626 -1.51 -26.30 13.68
CA TYR A 626 -1.48 -25.50 14.90
C TYR A 626 -0.26 -24.54 14.95
N PRO A 627 1.00 -25.00 14.78
CA PRO A 627 2.15 -24.11 14.70
C PRO A 627 2.06 -23.08 13.56
N LEU A 628 1.61 -23.51 12.37
CA LEU A 628 1.42 -22.62 11.23
C LEU A 628 0.34 -21.58 11.51
N GLY A 629 -0.79 -21.98 12.10
CA GLY A 629 -1.87 -21.08 12.43
C GLY A 629 -1.49 -20.04 13.48
N ILE A 630 -0.73 -20.42 14.50
CA ILE A 630 -0.18 -19.49 15.50
C ILE A 630 0.84 -18.54 14.85
N ASN A 631 1.64 -19.01 13.88
CA ASN A 631 2.57 -18.17 13.13
C ASN A 631 1.83 -17.12 12.28
N LEU A 632 0.74 -17.49 11.60
CA LEU A 632 -0.08 -16.56 10.81
C LEU A 632 -0.81 -15.52 11.68
N ILE A 633 -1.29 -15.91 12.88
CA ILE A 633 -1.81 -14.94 13.87
C ILE A 633 -0.68 -14.01 14.36
N GLY A 634 0.54 -14.53 14.46
CA GLY A 634 1.73 -13.73 14.72
C GLY A 634 1.98 -12.68 13.64
N ALA A 635 1.93 -13.08 12.37
CA ALA A 635 2.09 -12.18 11.22
C ALA A 635 1.05 -11.05 11.24
N MET A 636 -0.21 -11.38 11.52
CA MET A 636 -1.28 -10.41 11.79
C MET A 636 -0.90 -9.42 12.92
N GLY A 637 -0.38 -9.92 14.04
CA GLY A 637 0.11 -9.10 15.14
C GLY A 637 1.28 -8.19 14.74
N GLY A 638 2.17 -8.66 13.86
CA GLY A 638 3.23 -7.86 13.25
C GLY A 638 2.70 -6.69 12.44
N GLY A 639 1.68 -6.91 11.61
CA GLY A 639 1.02 -5.84 10.84
C GLY A 639 0.34 -4.78 11.72
N LEU A 640 -0.19 -5.16 12.89
CA LEU A 640 -0.69 -4.19 13.88
C LEU A 640 0.44 -3.46 14.61
N LEU A 641 1.54 -4.15 14.91
CA LEU A 641 2.70 -3.57 15.59
C LEU A 641 3.48 -2.62 14.66
N GLU A 642 3.34 -2.75 13.35
CA GLU A 642 3.89 -1.83 12.35
C GLU A 642 3.43 -0.38 12.58
N TYR A 643 2.24 -0.16 13.15
CA TYR A 643 1.75 1.18 13.55
C TYR A 643 2.68 1.91 14.52
N ALA A 644 3.58 1.19 15.23
CA ALA A 644 4.59 1.81 16.06
C ALA A 644 5.53 2.73 15.28
N SER A 645 5.71 2.53 13.96
CA SER A 645 6.57 3.37 13.11
C SER A 645 6.13 4.84 13.10
N MET A 646 4.83 5.12 13.28
CA MET A 646 4.30 6.48 13.42
C MET A 646 4.92 7.23 14.62
N ALA A 647 5.28 6.50 15.67
CA ALA A 647 5.87 7.07 16.88
C ALA A 647 7.41 7.04 16.86
N ILE A 648 8.02 5.98 16.30
CA ILE A 648 9.47 5.75 16.42
C ILE A 648 10.25 5.85 15.11
N GLY A 649 9.58 6.11 13.98
CA GLY A 649 10.18 6.12 12.64
C GLY A 649 10.34 4.72 12.03
N MET A 650 10.62 4.67 10.73
CA MET A 650 10.76 3.45 9.94
C MET A 650 12.03 2.68 10.31
N ARG A 651 13.14 3.37 10.64
CA ARG A 651 14.35 2.73 11.16
C ARG A 651 14.10 2.07 12.52
N GLY A 652 13.26 2.66 13.37
CA GLY A 652 12.92 2.13 14.69
C GLY A 652 12.28 0.73 14.63
N ILE A 653 11.55 0.42 13.56
CA ILE A 653 10.92 -0.90 13.37
C ILE A 653 11.94 -2.04 13.31
N TRP A 654 13.15 -1.81 12.78
CA TRP A 654 14.21 -2.82 12.78
C TRP A 654 14.66 -3.21 14.20
N LEU A 655 14.66 -2.25 15.15
CA LEU A 655 14.96 -2.51 16.56
C LEU A 655 13.82 -3.29 17.24
N VAL A 656 12.57 -2.97 16.89
CA VAL A 656 11.41 -3.73 17.37
C VAL A 656 11.48 -5.16 16.85
N ALA A 657 11.77 -5.37 15.57
CA ALA A 657 11.97 -6.70 15.00
C ALA A 657 13.11 -7.46 15.69
N LEU A 658 14.24 -6.80 15.97
CA LEU A 658 15.36 -7.38 16.72
C LEU A 658 14.93 -7.88 18.11
N ALA A 659 14.17 -7.06 18.85
CA ALA A 659 13.64 -7.42 20.16
C ALA A 659 12.66 -8.60 20.07
N ILE A 660 11.75 -8.60 19.10
CA ILE A 660 10.79 -9.68 18.88
C ILE A 660 11.49 -11.00 18.55
N TYR A 661 12.51 -11.00 17.68
CA TYR A 661 13.29 -12.19 17.39
C TYR A 661 14.15 -12.64 18.60
N GLY A 662 14.60 -11.71 19.44
CA GLY A 662 15.23 -12.02 20.73
C GLY A 662 14.29 -12.81 21.64
N LEU A 663 13.04 -12.37 21.75
CA LEU A 663 11.99 -13.09 22.47
C LEU A 663 11.65 -14.43 21.82
N ALA A 664 11.63 -14.51 20.48
CA ALA A 664 11.39 -15.76 19.74
C ALA A 664 12.49 -16.80 20.02
N LEU A 665 13.76 -16.37 20.05
CA LEU A 665 14.89 -17.22 20.42
C LEU A 665 14.74 -17.73 21.86
N ALA A 666 14.43 -16.84 22.82
CA ALA A 666 14.20 -17.22 24.21
C ALA A 666 13.07 -18.24 24.35
N ALA A 667 11.92 -18.00 23.68
CA ALA A 667 10.79 -18.92 23.65
C ALA A 667 11.18 -20.29 23.05
N SER A 668 11.93 -20.31 21.95
CA SER A 668 12.36 -21.56 21.31
C SER A 668 13.26 -22.40 22.21
N ARG A 669 14.15 -21.76 23.00
CA ARG A 669 15.01 -22.44 23.98
C ARG A 669 14.21 -22.99 25.16
N LEU A 670 13.19 -22.26 25.61
CA LEU A 670 12.30 -22.71 26.69
C LEU A 670 11.46 -23.92 26.26
N SER A 671 10.91 -23.89 25.04
CA SER A 671 10.20 -25.03 24.45
C SER A 671 11.10 -26.26 24.34
N ALA A 672 12.35 -26.07 23.88
CA ALA A 672 13.32 -27.17 23.76
C ALA A 672 13.76 -27.76 25.11
N ARG A 673 13.65 -27.02 26.22
CA ARG A 673 13.92 -27.55 27.58
C ARG A 673 12.73 -28.32 28.17
N ARG A 674 11.53 -28.11 27.65
CA ARG A 674 10.28 -28.75 28.12
C ARG A 674 9.91 -30.01 27.34
N ALA A 675 10.45 -30.14 26.12
CA ALA A 675 10.38 -31.34 25.29
C ALA A 675 11.54 -32.29 25.65
#